data_AF-A0A954D6Q7-F1
#
_entry.id   AF-A0A954D6Q7-F1
#
_cell.length_a   1.000
_cell.length_b   1.000
_cell.length_c   1.000
_cell.angle_alpha   90.00
_cell.angle_beta   90.00
_cell.angle_gamma   90.00
#
_symmetry.space_group_name_H-M   'P 1'
#
loop_
_entity.id
_entity.type
_entity.pdbx_description
1 polymer ?
#
loop_
_entity_poly.entity_id
_entity_poly.type
_entity_poly.pdbx_seq_one_letter_code
_entity_poly.pdbx_strand_id
1 'polypeptide(L)'
;MARKRARKSTETCITLRTPTGLSVEIPCGVALQEMAMRWSYVTRNRRRWMSIDRRREEQRTRAHDELIELGVTEDQLEQLAHAELIEVAVPYTREDRDWEGRVLPWEYVLSSATRRYRGERRVTVIRHLERQRRARGHPQELSALLVASAPGSFADLYDFDSELRGIAASLELTTTEGDDRAPVLRDPTLERLADSIREGAPAVVHVSAVDAHQGASMLDEPQPTRDGVYLLGDGRRETLVSAHDLAKALAPTRRPPELVFFNTYNSASRLAPLAVAEGVGAAIGFQSEIDDSLAELFASTFFRAWRLSDRDALHAFDVAWEWLREQRGLHGSGVVLWSEKSLVAEGAPRRASIARKRDGVRAKMAEDVRRSIVVAPSADVGAREALERVLAAEIRPHPRMNYSVLHNNGDMFESFDLRLFETGRLRGIEVEVKLHVGSHVFPYRATFDRDSSMPPSIKSDVRVPLTWEFVRTLDESIRTSLYVRVAHEGTVLREETHTVTLDPVEEWLDNERNGVWLPSFVLPRDPAIGRVIEHAQRYLCALVDDVHAGFDGYQSVDPSADDPAELVDLQVRAIWSALLLDLQLAYINPPPAYSTSAQRLRKPSQVIDGRRGTCIDLAILLASCLEYVEIYPVVFLLKGHAFPGYWRSEESYERFVEAVAQEPTVTRESSRTDGSFRGPPWFVRSSAYDEILTLVNDDHLVPLETVGVTSGTSFEEAFAYGVENLADPDEFDALVDIVIARGHDVTPLPL
;
A
#
# COMPACT_ATOMS: atom_id res chain seq x y z
N MET A 1 66.23 22.82 7.33
CA MET A 1 65.66 21.49 6.99
C MET A 1 64.25 21.40 7.53
N ALA A 2 63.29 21.21 6.63
CA ALA A 2 61.86 21.29 6.87
C ALA A 2 61.34 20.06 7.65
N ARG A 3 60.69 20.28 8.81
CA ARG A 3 59.74 19.33 9.37
C ARG A 3 58.38 19.61 8.74
N LYS A 4 58.04 18.83 7.71
CA LYS A 4 56.67 18.72 7.17
C LYS A 4 55.73 18.41 8.34
N ARG A 5 54.90 19.39 8.72
CA ARG A 5 53.66 19.11 9.46
C ARG A 5 52.81 18.23 8.55
N ALA A 6 52.56 16.99 8.98
CA ALA A 6 51.55 16.14 8.39
C ALA A 6 50.21 16.88 8.47
N ARG A 7 49.63 17.15 7.30
CA ARG A 7 48.31 17.72 7.14
C ARG A 7 47.35 16.58 7.50
N LYS A 8 46.81 16.57 8.73
CA LYS A 8 45.68 15.68 9.09
C LYS A 8 44.58 15.97 8.08
N SER A 9 44.23 14.98 7.28
CA SER A 9 42.95 14.94 6.57
C SER A 9 41.85 15.07 7.63
N THR A 10 41.13 16.19 7.65
CA THR A 10 39.91 16.33 8.47
C THR A 10 38.77 15.70 7.67
N GLU A 11 38.63 14.39 7.76
CA GLU A 11 37.45 13.70 7.24
C GLU A 11 36.23 14.17 8.02
N THR A 12 35.21 14.64 7.31
CA THR A 12 33.91 14.97 7.88
C THR A 12 33.25 13.68 8.36
N CYS A 13 32.57 13.72 9.51
CA CYS A 13 31.87 12.55 10.05
C CYS A 13 30.39 12.87 10.24
N ILE A 14 29.53 11.88 10.03
CA ILE A 14 28.16 11.86 10.56
C ILE A 14 28.24 11.44 12.02
N THR A 15 27.47 12.07 12.91
CA THR A 15 27.45 11.68 14.33
C THR A 15 26.09 11.11 14.72
N LEU A 16 26.06 9.89 15.23
CA LEU A 16 24.88 9.33 15.90
C LEU A 16 24.91 9.73 17.37
N ARG A 17 23.86 10.39 17.85
CA ARG A 17 23.74 10.87 19.24
C ARG A 17 22.51 10.30 19.91
N THR A 18 22.60 10.14 21.22
CA THR A 18 21.47 9.69 22.05
C THR A 18 21.30 10.58 23.28
N PRO A 19 20.08 10.64 23.86
CA PRO A 19 19.86 11.35 25.12
C PRO A 19 20.65 10.79 26.32
N THR A 20 21.20 9.58 26.22
CA THR A 20 22.03 8.95 27.28
C THR A 20 23.49 9.41 27.22
N GLY A 21 23.87 10.19 26.20
CA GLY A 21 25.22 10.72 26.02
C GLY A 21 26.12 9.88 25.10
N LEU A 22 25.62 8.78 24.52
CA LEU A 22 26.35 8.05 23.49
C LEU A 22 26.54 8.93 22.24
N SER A 23 27.76 8.94 21.71
CA SER A 23 28.16 9.60 20.47
C SER A 23 28.99 8.64 19.63
N VAL A 24 28.55 8.35 18.40
CA VAL A 24 29.26 7.48 17.45
C VAL A 24 29.57 8.28 16.19
N GLU A 25 30.82 8.30 15.76
CA GLU A 25 31.23 8.98 14.53
C GLU A 25 31.34 7.98 13.37
N ILE A 26 30.71 8.30 12.24
CA ILE A 26 30.76 7.53 11.00
C ILE A 26 31.48 8.39 9.95
N PRO A 27 32.62 7.95 9.40
CA PRO A 27 33.37 8.74 8.43
C PRO A 27 32.58 8.90 7.13
N CYS A 28 32.54 10.14 6.60
CA CYS A 28 32.03 10.40 5.26
C CYS A 28 33.05 9.89 4.22
N GLY A 29 32.57 9.40 3.08
CA GLY A 29 33.43 8.80 2.07
C GLY A 29 32.71 7.82 1.14
N VAL A 30 33.49 7.16 0.28
CA VAL A 30 32.97 6.30 -0.80
C VAL A 30 32.09 5.17 -0.27
N ALA A 31 32.47 4.52 0.83
CA ALA A 31 31.68 3.45 1.43
C ALA A 31 30.28 3.93 1.86
N LEU A 32 30.19 5.08 2.53
CA LEU A 32 28.91 5.66 2.94
C LEU A 32 28.10 6.16 1.74
N GLN A 33 28.75 6.68 0.69
CA GLN A 33 28.09 7.08 -0.56
C GLN A 33 27.46 5.88 -1.29
N GLU A 34 28.19 4.77 -1.41
CA GLU A 34 27.67 3.54 -2.00
C GLU A 34 26.50 2.97 -1.18
N MET A 35 26.65 2.97 0.16
CA MET A 35 25.59 2.58 1.09
C MET A 35 24.35 3.47 0.90
N ALA A 36 24.52 4.79 0.82
CA ALA A 36 23.43 5.73 0.61
C ALA A 36 22.65 5.46 -0.68
N MET A 37 23.34 5.22 -1.79
CA MET A 37 22.70 4.91 -3.07
C MET A 37 21.96 3.56 -3.02
N ARG A 38 22.60 2.52 -2.49
CA ARG A 38 21.98 1.18 -2.34
C ARG A 38 20.72 1.25 -1.51
N TRP A 39 20.80 1.82 -0.31
CA TRP A 39 19.67 1.87 0.61
C TRP A 39 18.55 2.78 0.12
N SER A 40 18.87 3.86 -0.60
CA SER A 40 17.85 4.69 -1.25
C SER A 40 17.05 3.88 -2.27
N TYR A 41 17.73 3.07 -3.10
CA TYR A 41 17.06 2.16 -4.02
C TYR A 41 16.25 1.08 -3.29
N VAL A 42 16.83 0.44 -2.28
CA VAL A 42 16.17 -0.63 -1.48
C VAL A 42 14.92 -0.09 -0.79
N THR A 43 15.00 1.08 -0.14
CA THR A 43 13.87 1.68 0.59
C THR A 43 12.82 2.29 -0.33
N ARG A 44 13.19 2.81 -1.51
CA ARG A 44 12.22 3.28 -2.51
C ARG A 44 11.42 2.11 -3.09
N ASN A 45 12.07 0.95 -3.29
CA ASN A 45 11.45 -0.27 -3.76
C ASN A 45 10.99 -1.20 -2.63
N ARG A 46 10.84 -0.68 -1.40
CA ARG A 46 10.54 -1.47 -0.20
C ARG A 46 9.20 -2.20 -0.28
N ARG A 47 8.26 -1.67 -1.08
CA ARG A 47 7.01 -2.37 -1.41
C ARG A 47 7.29 -3.79 -1.90
N ARG A 48 8.38 -4.05 -2.64
CA ARG A 48 8.73 -5.37 -3.21
C ARG A 48 9.22 -6.41 -2.20
N TRP A 49 9.68 -6.00 -1.01
CA TRP A 49 10.36 -6.92 -0.09
C TRP A 49 10.10 -6.70 1.40
N MET A 50 9.61 -5.52 1.84
CA MET A 50 9.31 -5.25 3.27
C MET A 50 8.43 -6.30 3.90
N SER A 51 7.69 -6.92 3.02
CA SER A 51 6.58 -7.77 3.21
C SER A 51 7.06 -9.18 3.58
N ILE A 52 8.13 -9.63 2.92
CA ILE A 52 8.70 -10.98 2.94
C ILE A 52 9.66 -11.10 4.14
N ASP A 53 9.36 -11.94 5.13
CA ASP A 53 10.16 -12.05 6.36
C ASP A 53 11.63 -12.40 6.13
N ARG A 54 11.92 -13.36 5.25
CA ARG A 54 13.30 -13.71 4.91
C ARG A 54 14.06 -12.53 4.31
N ARG A 55 13.50 -11.83 3.31
CA ARG A 55 14.15 -10.67 2.69
C ARG A 55 14.26 -9.49 3.66
N ARG A 56 13.30 -9.34 4.57
CA ARG A 56 13.33 -8.37 5.66
C ARG A 56 14.47 -8.68 6.62
N GLU A 57 14.68 -9.95 6.95
CA GLU A 57 15.80 -10.41 7.78
C GLU A 57 17.14 -10.27 7.05
N GLU A 58 17.21 -10.60 5.76
CA GLU A 58 18.39 -10.30 4.93
C GLU A 58 18.72 -8.81 4.91
N GLN A 59 17.70 -7.94 4.77
CA GLN A 59 17.91 -6.50 4.86
C GLN A 59 18.33 -6.06 6.27
N ARG A 60 17.84 -6.70 7.34
CA ARG A 60 18.27 -6.42 8.72
C ARG A 60 19.72 -6.80 8.94
N THR A 61 20.11 -8.00 8.54
CA THR A 61 21.49 -8.49 8.60
C THR A 61 22.41 -7.60 7.77
N ARG A 62 22.01 -7.23 6.55
CA ARG A 62 22.78 -6.28 5.73
C ARG A 62 22.92 -4.91 6.40
N ALA A 63 21.84 -4.34 6.93
CA ALA A 63 21.89 -3.04 7.60
C ALA A 63 22.81 -3.08 8.83
N HIS A 64 22.79 -4.20 9.55
CA HIS A 64 23.69 -4.46 10.66
C HIS A 64 25.15 -4.51 10.20
N ASP A 65 25.47 -5.38 9.24
CA ASP A 65 26.84 -5.64 8.82
C ASP A 65 27.49 -4.41 8.15
N GLU A 66 26.75 -3.68 7.32
CA GLU A 66 27.25 -2.46 6.70
C GLU A 66 27.55 -1.34 7.72
N LEU A 67 26.79 -1.25 8.83
CA LEU A 67 27.13 -0.31 9.92
C LEU A 67 28.40 -0.74 10.67
N ILE A 68 28.61 -2.04 10.87
CA ILE A 68 29.86 -2.57 11.45
C ILE A 68 31.05 -2.23 10.54
N GLU A 69 30.90 -2.42 9.22
CA GLU A 69 31.94 -2.07 8.23
C GLU A 69 32.28 -0.58 8.22
N LEU A 70 31.29 0.28 8.51
CA LEU A 70 31.48 1.73 8.66
C LEU A 70 32.09 2.13 10.02
N GLY A 71 32.40 1.18 10.90
CA GLY A 71 33.11 1.41 12.15
C GLY A 71 32.21 1.58 13.38
N VAL A 72 30.90 1.32 13.28
CA VAL A 72 30.02 1.23 14.45
C VAL A 72 30.28 -0.12 15.13
N THR A 73 30.54 -0.14 16.43
CA THR A 73 30.79 -1.41 17.14
C THR A 73 29.49 -2.10 17.54
N GLU A 74 29.56 -3.41 17.78
CA GLU A 74 28.49 -4.23 18.36
C GLU A 74 27.90 -3.59 19.65
N ASP A 75 28.77 -3.19 20.56
CA ASP A 75 28.40 -2.51 21.81
C ASP A 75 27.70 -1.17 21.55
N GLN A 76 28.15 -0.41 20.54
CA GLN A 76 27.49 0.83 20.15
C GLN A 76 26.10 0.57 19.56
N LEU A 77 25.91 -0.47 18.74
CA LEU A 77 24.60 -0.85 18.20
C LEU A 77 23.62 -1.27 19.30
N GLU A 78 24.09 -2.04 20.28
CA GLU A 78 23.28 -2.42 21.45
C GLU A 78 22.87 -1.19 22.28
N GLN A 79 23.81 -0.28 22.55
CA GLN A 79 23.49 0.97 23.26
C GLN A 79 22.52 1.86 22.48
N LEU A 80 22.68 1.98 21.15
CA LEU A 80 21.73 2.69 20.27
C LEU A 80 20.34 2.04 20.31
N ALA A 81 20.26 0.71 20.36
CA ALA A 81 19.00 -0.02 20.44
C ALA A 81 18.24 0.25 21.74
N HIS A 82 18.97 0.54 22.84
CA HIS A 82 18.40 0.86 24.14
C HIS A 82 18.11 2.35 24.36
N ALA A 83 18.56 3.22 23.46
CA ALA A 83 18.40 4.67 23.58
C ALA A 83 16.98 5.18 23.29
N GLU A 84 16.15 4.39 22.58
CA GLU A 84 14.79 4.72 22.08
C GLU A 84 14.70 5.92 21.12
N LEU A 85 15.61 6.89 21.22
CA LEU A 85 15.75 8.03 20.32
C LEU A 85 17.21 8.14 19.86
N ILE A 86 17.41 8.19 18.54
CA ILE A 86 18.70 8.43 17.92
C ILE A 86 18.59 9.71 17.08
N GLU A 87 19.48 10.66 17.32
CA GLU A 87 19.69 11.82 16.44
C GLU A 87 20.87 11.55 15.51
N VAL A 88 20.65 11.71 14.21
CA VAL A 88 21.70 11.68 13.20
C VAL A 88 22.10 13.11 12.88
N ALA A 89 23.27 13.52 13.36
CA ALA A 89 23.84 14.83 13.08
C ALA A 89 24.65 14.79 11.78
N VAL A 90 24.22 15.57 10.80
CA VAL A 90 24.77 15.61 9.45
C VAL A 90 25.44 16.96 9.20
N PRO A 91 26.76 17.02 8.96
CA PRO A 91 27.45 18.26 8.64
C PRO A 91 26.94 18.87 7.34
N TYR A 92 26.76 20.19 7.33
CA TYR A 92 26.35 20.93 6.15
C TYR A 92 27.23 22.14 5.89
N THR A 93 27.92 22.09 4.75
CA THR A 93 28.70 23.21 4.21
C THR A 93 28.17 23.64 2.85
N ARG A 94 27.96 22.68 1.95
CA ARG A 94 27.42 22.83 0.60
C ARG A 94 26.60 21.61 0.21
N GLU A 95 25.72 21.79 -0.78
CA GLU A 95 24.85 20.73 -1.29
C GLU A 95 25.62 19.55 -1.93
N ASP A 96 26.76 19.81 -2.57
CA ASP A 96 27.59 18.81 -3.25
C ASP A 96 28.60 18.09 -2.32
N ARG A 97 28.54 18.36 -1.02
CA ARG A 97 29.44 17.79 0.00
C ARG A 97 28.66 17.00 1.04
N ASP A 98 29.25 15.88 1.47
CA ASP A 98 28.75 15.00 2.54
C ASP A 98 27.25 14.68 2.36
N TRP A 99 26.83 14.52 1.09
CA TRP A 99 25.43 14.38 0.70
C TRP A 99 24.88 13.02 1.11
N GLU A 100 25.75 12.03 1.25
CA GLU A 100 25.43 10.67 1.66
C GLU A 100 24.71 10.63 3.02
N GLY A 101 25.08 11.51 3.95
CA GLY A 101 24.40 11.63 5.25
C GLY A 101 22.98 12.17 5.15
N ARG A 102 22.67 12.98 4.12
CA ARG A 102 21.31 13.48 3.85
C ARG A 102 20.47 12.44 3.11
N VAL A 103 21.08 11.68 2.22
CA VAL A 103 20.38 10.74 1.33
C VAL A 103 20.11 9.39 2.01
N LEU A 104 21.06 8.84 2.78
CA LEU A 104 20.91 7.55 3.44
C LEU A 104 19.62 7.52 4.31
N PRO A 105 18.74 6.50 4.18
CA PRO A 105 17.54 6.36 5.00
C PRO A 105 17.88 5.83 6.40
N TRP A 106 18.53 6.66 7.22
CA TRP A 106 18.97 6.32 8.57
C TRP A 106 17.87 5.71 9.44
N GLU A 107 16.64 6.19 9.27
CA GLU A 107 15.45 5.73 10.00
C GLU A 107 15.21 4.24 9.77
N TYR A 108 15.36 3.78 8.53
CA TYR A 108 15.22 2.37 8.18
C TYR A 108 16.47 1.59 8.59
N VAL A 109 17.66 2.08 8.24
CA VAL A 109 18.94 1.40 8.48
C VAL A 109 19.17 1.16 9.98
N LEU A 110 19.09 2.21 10.79
CA LEU A 110 19.33 2.10 12.23
C LEU A 110 18.24 1.31 12.93
N SER A 111 16.97 1.49 12.55
CA SER A 111 15.89 0.68 13.15
C SER A 111 16.03 -0.80 12.80
N SER A 112 16.50 -1.14 11.59
CA SER A 112 16.71 -2.53 11.17
C SER A 112 17.93 -3.14 11.86
N ALA A 113 19.08 -2.46 11.83
CA ALA A 113 20.33 -2.94 12.42
C ALA A 113 20.23 -3.15 13.94
N THR A 114 19.47 -2.31 14.64
CA THR A 114 19.30 -2.42 16.10
C THR A 114 18.23 -3.42 16.54
N ARG A 115 17.47 -4.02 15.59
CA ARG A 115 16.27 -4.83 15.92
C ARG A 115 16.57 -5.99 16.86
N ARG A 116 17.70 -6.67 16.67
CA ARG A 116 18.10 -7.86 17.44
C ARG A 116 18.33 -7.61 18.93
N TYR A 117 18.72 -6.39 19.33
CA TYR A 117 19.03 -6.05 20.73
C TYR A 117 17.83 -5.52 21.51
N ARG A 118 16.76 -5.08 20.84
CA ARG A 118 15.66 -4.35 21.49
C ARG A 118 14.36 -5.13 21.64
N GLY A 119 14.28 -6.35 21.11
CA GLY A 119 13.03 -7.13 21.11
C GLY A 119 11.90 -6.29 20.51
N GLU A 120 10.78 -6.16 21.23
CA GLU A 120 9.62 -5.36 20.81
C GLU A 120 9.79 -3.83 20.95
N ARG A 121 10.77 -3.36 21.73
CA ARG A 121 10.98 -1.93 21.97
C ARG A 121 11.30 -1.21 20.68
N ARG A 122 10.78 0.01 20.50
CA ARG A 122 10.91 0.80 19.27
C ARG A 122 11.99 1.87 19.42
N VAL A 123 12.61 2.22 18.29
CA VAL A 123 13.55 3.33 18.18
C VAL A 123 12.97 4.36 17.22
N THR A 124 13.00 5.62 17.61
CA THR A 124 12.70 6.80 16.80
C THR A 124 14.02 7.40 16.35
N VAL A 125 14.13 7.71 15.06
CA VAL A 125 15.33 8.32 14.48
C VAL A 125 14.93 9.70 13.96
N ILE A 126 15.69 10.71 14.32
CA ILE A 126 15.54 12.09 13.86
C ILE A 126 16.87 12.58 13.28
N ARG A 127 16.85 13.70 12.56
CA ARG A 127 18.05 14.25 11.95
C ARG A 127 18.27 15.70 12.37
N HIS A 128 19.53 16.04 12.57
CA HIS A 128 19.98 17.41 12.84
C HIS A 128 20.96 17.81 11.75
N LEU A 129 20.70 18.94 11.10
CA LEU A 129 21.59 19.48 10.08
C LEU A 129 22.58 20.47 10.69
N GLU A 130 23.85 20.09 10.80
CA GLU A 130 24.87 20.92 11.43
C GLU A 130 25.39 21.99 10.48
N ARG A 131 24.83 23.18 10.63
CA ARG A 131 25.17 24.34 9.80
C ARG A 131 26.33 25.12 10.40
N GLN A 132 27.21 25.64 9.55
CA GLN A 132 28.22 26.62 9.98
C GLN A 132 27.63 28.01 10.29
N ARG A 133 26.40 28.28 9.85
CA ARG A 133 25.71 29.57 10.04
C ARG A 133 25.01 29.60 11.40
N ARG A 134 24.97 30.79 12.03
CA ARG A 134 24.23 31.02 13.28
C ARG A 134 22.73 30.80 13.08
N ALA A 135 22.09 30.21 14.09
CA ALA A 135 20.64 30.05 14.14
C ALA A 135 19.92 31.40 13.99
N ARG A 136 18.83 31.41 13.22
CA ARG A 136 17.96 32.59 13.07
C ARG A 136 16.89 32.58 14.16
N GLY A 137 16.25 33.74 14.38
CA GLY A 137 15.04 33.80 15.20
C GLY A 137 13.82 33.41 14.35
N HIS A 138 12.77 32.89 14.97
CA HIS A 138 11.53 32.50 14.30
C HIS A 138 10.35 33.40 14.73
N PRO A 139 9.24 33.43 13.98
CA PRO A 139 8.00 34.08 14.39
C PRO A 139 7.50 33.58 15.76
N GLN A 140 7.05 34.49 16.63
CA GLN A 140 6.56 34.14 17.98
C GLN A 140 5.07 33.77 17.97
N GLU A 141 4.28 34.45 17.16
CA GLU A 141 2.86 34.17 17.01
C GLU A 141 2.62 32.94 16.13
N LEU A 142 1.54 32.20 16.40
CA LEU A 142 1.18 31.04 15.61
C LEU A 142 0.41 31.52 14.38
N SER A 143 0.99 31.30 13.21
CA SER A 143 0.36 31.50 11.91
C SER A 143 0.91 30.46 10.95
N ALA A 144 0.12 30.13 9.92
CA ALA A 144 0.48 29.17 8.90
C ALA A 144 0.39 29.81 7.51
N LEU A 145 1.13 29.27 6.55
CA LEU A 145 0.86 29.44 5.12
C LEU A 145 0.65 28.04 4.55
N LEU A 146 -0.53 27.81 3.99
CA LEU A 146 -0.91 26.53 3.41
C LEU A 146 -0.73 26.62 1.89
N VAL A 147 0.11 25.76 1.32
CA VAL A 147 0.44 25.77 -0.11
C VAL A 147 -0.13 24.52 -0.75
N ALA A 148 -0.96 24.70 -1.79
CA ALA A 148 -1.45 23.65 -2.65
C ALA A 148 -0.94 23.90 -4.06
N SER A 149 -0.21 22.95 -4.66
CA SER A 149 0.33 23.08 -6.00
C SER A 149 0.09 21.82 -6.83
N ALA A 150 -0.92 21.89 -7.70
CA ALA A 150 -1.23 20.93 -8.75
C ALA A 150 -1.55 21.71 -10.04
N PRO A 151 -0.57 22.44 -10.61
CA PRO A 151 -0.80 23.26 -11.80
C PRO A 151 -1.18 22.42 -13.02
N GLY A 152 -1.80 23.06 -14.01
CA GLY A 152 -2.07 22.49 -15.33
C GLY A 152 -2.92 21.21 -15.27
N SER A 153 -2.45 20.16 -15.95
CA SER A 153 -3.05 18.82 -16.02
C SER A 153 -3.12 18.09 -14.68
N PHE A 154 -2.33 18.50 -13.67
CA PHE A 154 -2.42 17.90 -12.34
C PHE A 154 -3.70 18.30 -11.59
N ALA A 155 -4.33 19.42 -11.96
CA ALA A 155 -5.53 19.93 -11.29
C ALA A 155 -6.74 18.98 -11.42
N ASP A 156 -6.78 18.15 -12.47
CA ASP A 156 -7.83 17.14 -12.66
C ASP A 156 -7.58 15.87 -11.83
N LEU A 157 -6.36 15.70 -11.30
CA LEU A 157 -5.92 14.51 -10.58
C LEU A 157 -5.86 14.72 -9.07
N TYR A 158 -5.55 15.94 -8.61
CA TYR A 158 -5.32 16.26 -7.20
C TYR A 158 -6.26 17.34 -6.68
N ASP A 159 -6.87 17.06 -5.53
CA ASP A 159 -7.56 18.04 -4.70
C ASP A 159 -6.98 18.01 -3.28
N PHE A 160 -6.36 19.10 -2.86
CA PHE A 160 -5.73 19.24 -1.54
C PHE A 160 -6.65 19.91 -0.51
N ASP A 161 -7.90 20.25 -0.85
CA ASP A 161 -8.78 21.06 0.01
C ASP A 161 -9.05 20.41 1.35
N SER A 162 -9.33 19.11 1.33
CA SER A 162 -9.60 18.36 2.54
C SER A 162 -8.37 18.33 3.46
N GLU A 163 -7.19 18.08 2.90
CA GLU A 163 -5.94 18.10 3.66
C GLU A 163 -5.76 19.47 4.32
N LEU A 164 -5.76 20.55 3.52
CA LEU A 164 -5.47 21.90 4.00
C LEU A 164 -6.45 22.35 5.10
N ARG A 165 -7.74 22.00 4.96
CA ARG A 165 -8.74 22.24 6.01
C ARG A 165 -8.42 21.45 7.29
N GLY A 166 -8.04 20.18 7.16
CA GLY A 166 -7.63 19.35 8.29
C GLY A 166 -6.42 19.91 9.03
N ILE A 167 -5.43 20.45 8.31
CA ILE A 167 -4.25 21.10 8.90
C ILE A 167 -4.63 22.40 9.61
N ALA A 168 -5.41 23.27 8.96
CA ALA A 168 -5.87 24.53 9.56
C ALA A 168 -6.65 24.30 10.86
N ALA A 169 -7.52 23.28 10.86
CA ALA A 169 -8.31 22.93 12.04
C ALA A 169 -7.46 22.29 13.15
N SER A 170 -6.47 21.46 12.80
CA SER A 170 -5.51 20.88 13.76
C SER A 170 -4.69 21.94 14.50
N LEU A 171 -4.42 23.06 13.80
CA LEU A 171 -3.74 24.23 14.36
C LEU A 171 -4.69 25.19 15.10
N GLU A 172 -6.01 24.99 15.06
CA GLU A 172 -7.03 25.94 15.52
C GLU A 172 -6.86 27.34 14.90
N LEU A 173 -6.50 27.39 13.61
CA LEU A 173 -6.35 28.64 12.85
C LEU A 173 -7.54 28.91 11.91
N THR A 174 -8.58 28.09 11.98
CA THR A 174 -9.86 28.33 11.31
C THR A 174 -10.64 29.38 12.09
N THR A 175 -10.81 30.59 11.52
CA THR A 175 -11.65 31.62 12.13
C THR A 175 -12.93 31.83 11.34
N THR A 176 -14.04 31.87 12.07
CA THR A 176 -15.22 32.67 11.73
C THR A 176 -14.78 34.11 11.43
N GLU A 177 -15.11 34.57 10.21
CA GLU A 177 -15.02 35.95 9.70
C GLU A 177 -13.83 36.83 10.16
N GLY A 178 -12.84 36.98 9.28
CA GLY A 178 -12.02 38.21 9.19
C GLY A 178 -10.57 38.15 9.64
N ASP A 179 -10.08 37.03 10.19
CA ASP A 179 -8.66 36.86 10.57
C ASP A 179 -8.12 35.51 10.07
N ASP A 180 -7.80 35.43 8.78
CA ASP A 180 -7.24 34.21 8.17
C ASP A 180 -5.75 34.11 8.51
N ARG A 181 -5.43 33.52 9.67
CA ARG A 181 -4.06 33.24 10.12
C ARG A 181 -3.44 32.01 9.45
N ALA A 182 -4.14 31.38 8.51
CA ALA A 182 -3.68 30.24 7.74
C ALA A 182 -4.04 30.37 6.24
N PRO A 183 -3.65 31.47 5.55
CA PRO A 183 -3.99 31.68 4.17
C PRO A 183 -3.56 30.52 3.27
N VAL A 184 -4.42 30.20 2.31
CA VAL A 184 -4.16 29.18 1.30
C VAL A 184 -3.62 29.83 0.02
N LEU A 185 -2.45 29.39 -0.41
CA LEU A 185 -1.81 29.79 -1.64
C LEU A 185 -1.90 28.63 -2.66
N ARG A 186 -2.73 28.83 -3.69
CA ARG A 186 -2.98 27.83 -4.75
C ARG A 186 -2.13 28.09 -5.98
N ASP A 187 -1.52 27.03 -6.50
CA ASP A 187 -0.65 27.00 -7.67
C ASP A 187 0.24 28.24 -7.75
N PRO A 188 1.05 28.53 -6.70
CA PRO A 188 1.88 29.71 -6.73
C PRO A 188 3.00 29.57 -7.75
N THR A 189 3.43 30.70 -8.30
CA THR A 189 4.79 30.81 -8.84
C THR A 189 5.79 30.79 -7.70
N LEU A 190 7.05 30.44 -7.98
CA LEU A 190 8.12 30.47 -6.98
C LEU A 190 8.26 31.86 -6.32
N GLU A 191 8.14 32.91 -7.12
CA GLU A 191 8.19 34.30 -6.67
C GLU A 191 7.03 34.63 -5.74
N ARG A 192 5.80 34.23 -6.11
CA ARG A 192 4.62 34.47 -5.30
C ARG A 192 4.67 33.76 -3.96
N LEU A 193 5.21 32.54 -3.92
CA LEU A 193 5.48 31.83 -2.66
C LEU A 193 6.43 32.62 -1.77
N ALA A 194 7.56 33.06 -2.33
CA ALA A 194 8.56 33.82 -1.58
C ALA A 194 8.01 35.17 -1.10
N ASP A 195 7.21 35.86 -1.90
CA ASP A 195 6.54 37.11 -1.55
C ASP A 195 5.57 36.91 -0.38
N SER A 196 4.73 35.87 -0.45
CA SER A 196 3.74 35.56 0.60
C SER A 196 4.40 35.27 1.94
N ILE A 197 5.54 34.56 1.94
CA ILE A 197 6.32 34.30 3.17
C ILE A 197 6.99 35.58 3.69
N ARG A 198 7.43 36.48 2.79
CA ARG A 198 8.01 37.78 3.19
C ARG A 198 6.97 38.70 3.84
N GLU A 199 5.76 38.71 3.31
CA GLU A 199 4.66 39.55 3.76
C GLU A 199 4.03 39.01 5.06
N GLY A 200 3.72 37.71 5.11
CA GLY A 200 3.02 37.09 6.23
C GLY A 200 3.92 36.64 7.39
N ALA A 201 5.20 36.40 7.13
CA ALA A 201 6.16 35.84 8.10
C ALA A 201 5.58 34.67 8.92
N PRO A 202 5.04 33.62 8.27
CA PRO A 202 4.32 32.55 8.95
C PRO A 202 5.24 31.71 9.84
N ALA A 203 4.73 31.25 10.99
CA ALA A 203 5.46 30.30 11.84
C ALA A 203 5.56 28.92 11.19
N VAL A 204 4.51 28.51 10.45
CA VAL A 204 4.42 27.23 9.75
C VAL A 204 4.25 27.45 8.26
N VAL A 205 4.91 26.65 7.43
CA VAL A 205 4.53 26.49 6.02
C VAL A 205 4.22 25.02 5.77
N HIS A 206 3.02 24.72 5.28
CA HIS A 206 2.61 23.38 4.86
C HIS A 206 2.57 23.35 3.34
N VAL A 207 3.27 22.40 2.72
CA VAL A 207 3.41 22.29 1.26
C VAL A 207 2.84 20.97 0.78
N SER A 208 1.66 21.02 0.14
CA SER A 208 1.06 19.93 -0.62
C SER A 208 1.32 20.18 -2.10
N ALA A 209 2.13 19.33 -2.72
CA ALA A 209 2.55 19.52 -4.11
C ALA A 209 2.98 18.19 -4.77
N VAL A 210 2.87 18.14 -6.09
CA VAL A 210 3.38 17.03 -6.91
C VAL A 210 4.91 17.09 -6.95
N ASP A 211 5.59 16.02 -6.52
CA ASP A 211 7.06 15.96 -6.54
C ASP A 211 7.60 15.69 -7.96
N ALA A 212 8.89 15.95 -8.15
CA ALA A 212 9.56 15.82 -9.43
C ALA A 212 9.37 14.45 -10.09
N HIS A 213 9.46 13.37 -9.31
CA HIS A 213 9.37 12.01 -9.86
C HIS A 213 7.94 11.62 -10.22
N GLN A 214 6.99 11.96 -9.36
CA GLN A 214 5.57 11.71 -9.59
C GLN A 214 5.06 12.49 -10.80
N GLY A 215 5.35 13.78 -10.88
CA GLY A 215 4.91 14.61 -12.00
C GLY A 215 5.51 14.18 -13.33
N ALA A 216 6.78 13.74 -13.35
CA ALA A 216 7.38 13.19 -14.57
C ALA A 216 6.66 11.93 -15.05
N SER A 217 6.29 11.00 -14.15
CA SER A 217 5.50 9.82 -14.52
C SER A 217 4.12 10.18 -15.08
N MET A 218 3.45 11.18 -14.49
CA MET A 218 2.11 11.62 -14.93
C MET A 218 2.12 12.33 -16.28
N LEU A 219 3.19 13.06 -16.58
CA LEU A 219 3.39 13.76 -17.85
C LEU A 219 3.99 12.85 -18.94
N ASP A 220 4.26 11.58 -18.64
CA ASP A 220 4.99 10.64 -19.50
C ASP A 220 6.37 11.18 -19.93
N GLU A 221 7.06 11.83 -18.98
CA GLU A 221 8.38 12.43 -19.16
C GLU A 221 9.50 11.57 -18.53
N PRO A 222 10.76 11.70 -19.01
CA PRO A 222 11.89 11.03 -18.40
C PRO A 222 12.06 11.40 -16.91
N GLN A 223 12.42 10.41 -16.09
CA GLN A 223 12.65 10.62 -14.67
C GLN A 223 13.72 11.70 -14.41
N PRO A 224 13.44 12.69 -13.56
CA PRO A 224 14.32 13.84 -13.37
C PRO A 224 15.59 13.45 -12.59
N THR A 225 16.68 14.15 -12.89
CA THR A 225 17.97 14.00 -12.19
C THR A 225 18.07 14.83 -10.91
N ARG A 226 17.09 15.70 -10.66
CA ARG A 226 17.05 16.62 -9.50
C ARG A 226 15.68 16.54 -8.84
N ASP A 227 15.70 16.49 -7.51
CA ASP A 227 14.48 16.60 -6.72
C ASP A 227 13.93 18.02 -6.74
N GLY A 228 12.62 18.13 -6.54
CA GLY A 228 11.88 19.36 -6.70
C GLY A 228 10.38 19.13 -6.58
N VAL A 229 9.62 20.19 -6.82
CA VAL A 229 8.16 20.17 -6.88
C VAL A 229 7.68 20.94 -8.10
N TYR A 230 6.52 20.59 -8.61
CA TYR A 230 5.89 21.36 -9.68
C TYR A 230 5.13 22.55 -9.10
N LEU A 231 5.48 23.75 -9.58
CA LEU A 231 4.81 25.02 -9.30
C LEU A 231 4.24 25.60 -10.60
N LEU A 232 3.41 26.65 -10.48
CA LEU A 232 2.90 27.35 -11.66
C LEU A 232 4.02 28.16 -12.32
N GLY A 233 4.26 27.91 -13.60
CA GLY A 233 5.20 28.66 -14.42
C GLY A 233 4.53 29.55 -15.47
N ASP A 234 5.36 30.08 -16.36
CA ASP A 234 4.94 30.97 -17.43
C ASP A 234 3.88 30.31 -18.33
N GLY A 235 2.84 31.06 -18.69
CA GLY A 235 1.74 30.56 -19.52
C GLY A 235 0.78 29.60 -18.80
N ARG A 236 0.79 29.56 -17.46
CA ARG A 236 -0.05 28.71 -16.60
C ARG A 236 0.20 27.20 -16.76
N ARG A 237 1.46 26.83 -17.03
CA ARG A 237 1.90 25.43 -17.14
C ARG A 237 2.60 24.97 -15.87
N GLU A 238 2.69 23.66 -15.73
CA GLU A 238 3.48 22.96 -14.73
C GLU A 238 4.96 23.25 -14.97
N THR A 239 5.67 23.72 -13.96
CA THR A 239 7.10 23.98 -14.05
C THR A 239 7.81 23.36 -12.87
N LEU A 240 8.77 22.48 -13.16
CA LEU A 240 9.59 21.85 -12.15
C LEU A 240 10.52 22.87 -11.50
N VAL A 241 10.33 23.11 -10.21
CA VAL A 241 11.20 23.95 -9.39
C VAL A 241 12.14 23.06 -8.59
N SER A 242 13.44 23.38 -8.67
CA SER A 242 14.48 22.64 -7.95
C SER A 242 14.32 22.77 -6.42
N ALA A 243 14.70 21.72 -5.69
CA ALA A 243 14.71 21.74 -4.22
C ALA A 243 15.52 22.91 -3.63
N HIS A 244 16.60 23.32 -4.32
CA HIS A 244 17.44 24.46 -3.90
C HIS A 244 16.72 25.80 -4.03
N ASP A 245 16.02 26.02 -5.13
CA ASP A 245 15.33 27.29 -5.35
C ASP A 245 14.05 27.38 -4.51
N LEU A 246 13.36 26.25 -4.29
CA LEU A 246 12.27 26.15 -3.33
C LEU A 246 12.74 26.49 -1.90
N ALA A 247 13.87 25.93 -1.44
CA ALA A 247 14.39 26.19 -0.10
C ALA A 247 14.67 27.69 0.16
N LYS A 248 15.21 28.40 -0.83
CA LYS A 248 15.40 29.86 -0.75
C LYS A 248 14.08 30.60 -0.67
N ALA A 249 13.09 30.18 -1.45
CA ALA A 249 11.76 30.76 -1.45
C ALA A 249 11.00 30.51 -0.13
N LEU A 250 11.32 29.43 0.60
CA LEU A 250 10.75 29.10 1.91
C LEU A 250 11.42 29.87 3.07
N ALA A 251 12.65 30.34 2.91
CA ALA A 251 13.36 31.13 3.92
C ALA A 251 13.87 32.52 3.42
N PRO A 252 13.01 33.34 2.77
CA PRO A 252 13.42 34.59 2.15
C PRO A 252 13.61 35.73 3.17
N THR A 253 13.23 35.53 4.44
CA THR A 253 13.23 36.54 5.50
C THR A 253 14.36 36.36 6.52
N ARG A 254 14.54 37.38 7.37
CA ARG A 254 15.41 37.26 8.57
C ARG A 254 14.81 36.38 9.67
N ARG A 255 13.49 36.16 9.64
CA ARG A 255 12.76 35.29 10.56
C ARG A 255 12.01 34.22 9.77
N PRO A 256 12.73 33.22 9.24
CA PRO A 256 12.12 32.14 8.46
C PRO A 256 11.18 31.31 9.33
N PRO A 257 10.30 30.50 8.70
CA PRO A 257 9.37 29.62 9.41
C PRO A 257 10.07 28.77 10.49
N GLU A 258 9.35 28.56 11.59
CA GLU A 258 9.76 27.65 12.65
C GLU A 258 9.70 26.20 12.15
N LEU A 259 8.68 25.88 11.35
CA LEU A 259 8.45 24.56 10.80
C LEU A 259 8.01 24.64 9.33
N VAL A 260 8.58 23.76 8.50
CA VAL A 260 8.03 23.44 7.18
C VAL A 260 7.62 21.97 7.12
N PHE A 261 6.39 21.70 6.71
CA PHE A 261 5.92 20.33 6.46
C PHE A 261 5.75 20.13 4.96
N PHE A 262 6.45 19.14 4.40
CA PHE A 262 6.31 18.75 3.00
C PHE A 262 5.40 17.54 2.91
N ASN A 263 4.13 17.75 2.54
CA ASN A 263 3.27 16.66 2.05
C ASN A 263 3.50 16.41 0.57
N THR A 264 4.73 15.99 0.28
CA THR A 264 5.19 15.63 -1.05
C THR A 264 6.06 14.38 -0.92
N TYR A 265 5.97 13.45 -1.86
CA TYR A 265 6.86 12.29 -1.86
C TYR A 265 8.31 12.73 -2.05
N ASN A 266 9.25 11.85 -1.66
CA ASN A 266 10.70 12.05 -1.85
C ASN A 266 11.25 13.36 -1.26
N SER A 267 10.60 13.95 -0.25
CA SER A 267 10.98 15.24 0.32
C SER A 267 12.02 15.18 1.45
N ALA A 268 12.17 14.03 2.12
CA ALA A 268 13.05 13.91 3.28
C ALA A 268 14.54 14.06 2.95
N SER A 269 14.99 13.61 1.77
CA SER A 269 16.43 13.55 1.45
C SER A 269 17.01 14.87 0.97
N ARG A 270 16.20 15.74 0.36
CA ARG A 270 16.68 16.98 -0.26
C ARG A 270 15.83 18.21 0.03
N LEU A 271 14.51 18.16 -0.15
CA LEU A 271 13.61 19.31 0.11
C LEU A 271 13.70 19.77 1.57
N ALA A 272 13.47 18.86 2.52
CA ALA A 272 13.50 19.15 3.95
C ALA A 272 14.86 19.67 4.47
N PRO A 273 16.00 18.99 4.23
CA PRO A 273 17.29 19.47 4.73
C PRO A 273 17.73 20.78 4.06
N LEU A 274 17.39 21.03 2.78
CA LEU A 274 17.72 22.32 2.15
C LEU A 274 16.91 23.48 2.74
N ALA A 275 15.65 23.27 3.11
CA ALA A 275 14.87 24.28 3.84
C ALA A 275 15.55 24.63 5.18
N VAL A 276 15.99 23.62 5.94
CA VAL A 276 16.76 23.81 7.18
C VAL A 276 18.10 24.51 6.91
N ALA A 277 18.79 24.17 5.82
CA ALA A 277 20.04 24.80 5.40
C ALA A 277 19.90 26.31 5.13
N GLU A 278 18.73 26.75 4.66
CA GLU A 278 18.44 28.16 4.37
C GLU A 278 17.99 28.96 5.61
N GLY A 279 17.48 28.31 6.66
CA GLY A 279 17.11 29.00 7.89
C GLY A 279 15.92 28.45 8.65
N VAL A 280 15.16 27.53 8.08
CA VAL A 280 13.98 26.95 8.72
C VAL A 280 14.38 26.21 10.00
N GLY A 281 13.58 26.34 11.06
CA GLY A 281 13.89 25.76 12.38
C GLY A 281 13.82 24.23 12.38
N ALA A 282 12.77 23.66 11.77
CA ALA A 282 12.61 22.24 11.54
C ALA A 282 11.86 21.97 10.23
N ALA A 283 12.10 20.81 9.61
CA ALA A 283 11.38 20.39 8.41
C ALA A 283 10.98 18.91 8.50
N ILE A 284 9.76 18.60 8.09
CA ILE A 284 9.26 17.21 7.99
C ILE A 284 9.03 16.88 6.53
N GLY A 285 9.44 15.68 6.12
CA GLY A 285 9.17 15.15 4.79
C GLY A 285 9.17 13.63 4.75
N PHE A 286 8.91 13.08 3.57
CA PHE A 286 8.78 11.65 3.33
C PHE A 286 9.99 11.10 2.56
N GLN A 287 10.51 9.95 2.99
CA GLN A 287 11.67 9.30 2.36
C GLN A 287 11.33 8.77 0.96
N SER A 288 10.07 8.39 0.76
CA SER A 288 9.54 7.89 -0.51
C SER A 288 8.01 8.06 -0.50
N GLU A 289 7.29 7.29 -1.31
CA GLU A 289 5.84 7.26 -1.33
C GLU A 289 5.23 6.85 0.03
N ILE A 290 4.11 7.50 0.37
CA ILE A 290 3.26 7.22 1.52
C ILE A 290 1.80 7.29 1.08
N ASP A 291 0.92 6.50 1.69
CA ASP A 291 -0.53 6.59 1.47
C ASP A 291 -1.04 7.98 1.89
N ASP A 292 -1.80 8.66 1.01
CA ASP A 292 -2.25 10.03 1.23
C ASP A 292 -3.08 10.17 2.51
N SER A 293 -3.99 9.22 2.78
CA SER A 293 -4.79 9.23 4.01
C SER A 293 -3.93 9.10 5.25
N LEU A 294 -2.86 8.30 5.19
CA LEU A 294 -1.90 8.16 6.30
C LEU A 294 -1.01 9.40 6.45
N ALA A 295 -0.61 10.04 5.35
CA ALA A 295 0.18 11.26 5.37
C ALA A 295 -0.60 12.42 5.99
N GLU A 296 -1.85 12.61 5.56
CA GLU A 296 -2.77 13.59 6.13
C GLU A 296 -3.04 13.33 7.61
N LEU A 297 -3.25 12.07 7.98
CA LEU A 297 -3.53 11.70 9.36
C LEU A 297 -2.31 11.85 10.26
N PHE A 298 -1.11 11.58 9.74
CA PHE A 298 0.13 11.91 10.42
C PHE A 298 0.25 13.43 10.60
N ALA A 299 0.03 14.22 9.54
CA ALA A 299 0.15 15.67 9.58
C ALA A 299 -0.84 16.31 10.57
N SER A 300 -2.12 15.91 10.54
CA SER A 300 -3.14 16.41 11.48
C SER A 300 -2.81 16.05 12.93
N THR A 301 -2.40 14.80 13.19
CA THR A 301 -1.96 14.33 14.51
C THR A 301 -0.73 15.11 14.98
N PHE A 302 0.24 15.32 14.09
CA PHE A 302 1.45 16.06 14.37
C PHE A 302 1.15 17.52 14.74
N PHE A 303 0.42 18.27 13.90
CA PHE A 303 0.17 19.69 14.15
C PHE A 303 -0.66 19.92 15.41
N ARG A 304 -1.61 19.03 15.69
CA ARG A 304 -2.37 19.05 16.93
C ARG A 304 -1.46 18.80 18.14
N ALA A 305 -0.62 17.77 18.09
CA ALA A 305 0.33 17.49 19.15
C ALA A 305 1.33 18.64 19.35
N TRP A 306 1.78 19.26 18.25
CA TRP A 306 2.71 20.39 18.23
C TRP A 306 2.12 21.63 18.90
N ARG A 307 0.86 21.97 18.60
CA ARG A 307 0.15 23.05 19.30
C ARG A 307 0.00 22.77 20.80
N LEU A 308 -0.38 21.54 21.16
CA LEU A 308 -0.62 21.14 22.56
C LEU A 308 0.67 20.94 23.38
N SER A 309 1.81 20.82 22.71
CA SER A 309 3.14 20.64 23.31
C SER A 309 3.97 21.93 23.41
N ASP A 310 3.35 23.10 23.24
CA ASP A 310 4.05 24.40 23.21
C ASP A 310 5.09 24.47 22.07
N ARG A 311 4.69 23.98 20.89
CA ARG A 311 5.50 23.94 19.65
C ARG A 311 6.76 23.09 19.73
N ASP A 312 6.75 22.05 20.56
CA ASP A 312 7.85 21.11 20.67
C ASP A 312 7.77 20.05 19.55
N ALA A 313 8.56 20.24 18.50
CA ALA A 313 8.58 19.40 17.29
C ALA A 313 8.97 17.95 17.58
N LEU A 314 9.88 17.70 18.52
CA LEU A 314 10.28 16.33 18.87
C LEU A 314 9.13 15.55 19.49
N HIS A 315 8.43 16.16 20.45
CA HIS A 315 7.33 15.50 21.14
C HIS A 315 6.13 15.30 20.21
N ALA A 316 5.84 16.29 19.36
CA ALA A 316 4.79 16.19 18.37
C ALA A 316 5.05 15.06 17.35
N PHE A 317 6.30 14.96 16.89
CA PHE A 317 6.72 13.89 15.99
C PHE A 317 6.61 12.52 16.65
N ASP A 318 7.07 12.36 17.90
CA ASP A 318 6.98 11.09 18.61
C ASP A 318 5.51 10.64 18.80
N VAL A 319 4.61 11.56 19.17
CA VAL A 319 3.17 11.28 19.30
C VAL A 319 2.57 10.83 17.97
N ALA A 320 2.76 11.60 16.90
CA ALA A 320 2.18 11.29 15.59
C ALA A 320 2.74 10.00 15.00
N TRP A 321 4.03 9.77 15.22
CA TRP A 321 4.73 8.61 14.69
C TRP A 321 4.35 7.32 15.42
N GLU A 322 4.22 7.34 16.75
CA GLU A 322 3.71 6.20 17.50
C GLU A 322 2.26 5.87 17.12
N TRP A 323 1.41 6.89 16.95
CA TRP A 323 0.04 6.70 16.53
C TRP A 323 -0.04 5.99 15.17
N LEU A 324 0.74 6.45 14.18
CA LEU A 324 0.79 5.82 12.86
C LEU A 324 1.32 4.38 12.92
N ARG A 325 2.26 4.11 13.82
CA ARG A 325 2.83 2.79 14.07
C ARG A 325 1.85 1.79 14.69
N GLU A 326 0.92 2.25 15.53
CA GLU A 326 -0.13 1.43 16.15
C GLU A 326 -1.13 0.92 15.08
N GLN A 327 -1.40 1.71 14.04
CA GLN A 327 -2.35 1.37 12.98
C GLN A 327 -1.83 0.37 11.95
N ARG A 328 -0.52 0.30 11.72
CA ARG A 328 0.04 -0.37 10.52
C ARG A 328 1.24 -1.28 10.77
N GLY A 329 1.71 -1.43 12.02
CA GLY A 329 2.88 -2.25 12.30
C GLY A 329 4.17 -1.81 11.56
N LEU A 330 4.29 -0.53 11.18
CA LEU A 330 5.36 -0.02 10.31
C LEU A 330 6.78 -0.26 10.88
N HIS A 331 7.71 -0.65 10.00
CA HIS A 331 9.14 -0.84 10.28
C HIS A 331 9.99 0.29 9.66
N GLY A 332 10.71 1.05 10.49
CA GLY A 332 11.41 2.28 10.08
C GLY A 332 10.43 3.43 9.78
N SER A 333 10.88 4.69 9.88
CA SER A 333 10.01 5.83 9.52
C SER A 333 10.16 6.21 8.05
N GLY A 334 9.05 6.06 7.31
CA GLY A 334 8.90 6.70 6.00
C GLY A 334 8.79 8.22 6.10
N VAL A 335 8.61 8.75 7.32
CA VAL A 335 8.56 10.17 7.67
C VAL A 335 9.84 10.56 8.41
N VAL A 336 10.42 11.71 8.08
CA VAL A 336 11.71 12.16 8.60
C VAL A 336 11.57 13.56 9.16
N LEU A 337 12.03 13.77 10.40
CA LEU A 337 12.16 15.08 11.03
C LEU A 337 13.60 15.57 10.95
N TRP A 338 13.81 16.72 10.31
CA TRP A 338 15.04 17.49 10.31
C TRP A 338 14.93 18.69 11.25
N SER A 339 15.99 18.98 12.01
CA SER A 339 16.08 20.18 12.85
C SER A 339 17.35 20.99 12.57
N GLU A 340 17.27 22.31 12.78
CA GLU A 340 18.43 23.23 12.76
C GLU A 340 19.29 23.08 14.02
N LYS A 341 18.68 22.67 15.14
CA LYS A 341 19.36 22.50 16.43
C LYS A 341 19.27 21.06 16.87
N SER A 342 20.30 20.58 17.55
CA SER A 342 20.24 19.29 18.23
C SER A 342 19.10 19.28 19.24
N LEU A 343 18.27 18.23 19.17
CA LEU A 343 17.17 17.97 20.08
C LEU A 343 17.57 16.98 21.18
N VAL A 344 18.83 16.48 21.17
CA VAL A 344 19.34 15.48 22.14
C VAL A 344 20.67 15.85 22.83
N ALA A 345 21.39 16.91 22.43
CA ALA A 345 22.67 17.32 23.04
C ALA A 345 22.54 17.81 24.52
N GLU A 346 23.65 17.92 25.27
CA GLU A 346 23.66 18.32 26.69
C GLU A 346 22.80 19.57 26.96
N GLY A 347 21.77 19.40 27.80
CA GLY A 347 20.72 20.40 28.06
C GLY A 347 19.35 20.06 27.44
N ALA A 348 19.29 19.05 26.57
CA ALA A 348 18.04 18.52 25.99
C ALA A 348 17.16 17.81 27.04
N PRO A 349 15.82 17.79 26.85
CA PRO A 349 14.89 17.14 27.76
C PRO A 349 15.20 15.64 27.91
N ARG A 350 15.38 15.19 29.16
CA ARG A 350 15.63 13.76 29.49
C ARG A 350 14.45 12.87 29.09
N ARG A 351 14.69 11.59 28.79
CA ARG A 351 13.66 10.57 28.44
C ARG A 351 12.43 10.56 29.35
N ALA A 352 12.60 10.63 30.67
CA ALA A 352 11.46 10.69 31.61
C ALA A 352 10.61 11.96 31.43
N SER A 353 11.21 13.05 30.97
CA SER A 353 10.51 14.29 30.57
C SER A 353 9.74 14.08 29.27
N ILE A 354 10.35 13.42 28.28
CA ILE A 354 9.73 13.16 26.98
C ILE A 354 8.51 12.26 27.11
N ALA A 355 8.65 11.11 27.78
CA ALA A 355 7.54 10.18 28.00
C ALA A 355 6.39 10.82 28.82
N ARG A 356 6.71 11.56 29.91
CA ARG A 356 5.68 12.25 30.71
C ARG A 356 4.96 13.34 29.92
N LYS A 357 5.70 14.14 29.14
CA LYS A 357 5.11 15.16 28.27
C LYS A 357 4.22 14.51 27.21
N ARG A 358 4.67 13.41 26.61
CA ARG A 358 3.92 12.63 25.64
C ARG A 358 2.61 12.09 26.21
N ASP A 359 2.65 11.45 27.38
CA ASP A 359 1.44 10.95 28.04
C ASP A 359 0.48 12.10 28.36
N GLY A 360 1.01 13.27 28.75
CA GLY A 360 0.23 14.49 28.93
C GLY A 360 -0.44 14.98 27.64
N VAL A 361 0.27 15.01 26.51
CA VAL A 361 -0.29 15.39 25.20
C VAL A 361 -1.31 14.36 24.72
N ARG A 362 -1.02 13.05 24.82
CA ARG A 362 -1.97 11.97 24.49
C ARG A 362 -3.24 12.07 25.35
N ALA A 363 -3.13 12.38 26.64
CA ALA A 363 -4.27 12.56 27.52
C ALA A 363 -5.14 13.77 27.09
N LYS A 364 -4.51 14.91 26.79
CA LYS A 364 -5.21 16.08 26.23
C LYS A 364 -5.90 15.73 24.90
N MET A 365 -5.20 14.99 24.04
CA MET A 365 -5.75 14.58 22.74
C MET A 365 -6.97 13.66 22.90
N ALA A 366 -6.89 12.68 23.81
CA ALA A 366 -8.00 11.80 24.13
C ALA A 366 -9.17 12.55 24.77
N GLU A 367 -8.89 13.59 25.56
CA GLU A 367 -9.92 14.46 26.12
C GLU A 367 -10.69 15.22 25.02
N ASP A 368 -10.01 15.87 24.08
CA ASP A 368 -10.77 16.57 23.03
C ASP A 368 -11.52 15.58 22.13
N VAL A 369 -10.96 14.40 21.82
CA VAL A 369 -11.66 13.36 21.01
C VAL A 369 -12.94 12.86 21.70
N ARG A 370 -13.00 12.87 23.03
CA ARG A 370 -14.22 12.52 23.77
C ARG A 370 -15.30 13.59 23.69
N ARG A 371 -14.95 14.83 23.35
CA ARG A 371 -15.95 15.91 23.19
C ARG A 371 -16.83 15.59 22.00
N SER A 372 -18.14 15.62 22.22
CA SER A 372 -19.10 15.46 21.12
C SER A 372 -19.13 16.76 20.33
N ILE A 373 -18.97 16.64 19.03
CA ILE A 373 -19.14 17.77 18.11
C ILE A 373 -20.64 18.02 17.99
N VAL A 374 -21.03 19.29 18.12
CA VAL A 374 -22.41 19.74 17.93
C VAL A 374 -22.47 20.56 16.65
N VAL A 375 -23.16 20.03 15.64
CA VAL A 375 -23.37 20.73 14.38
C VAL A 375 -24.59 21.65 14.55
N ALA A 376 -24.34 22.93 14.81
CA ALA A 376 -25.39 23.92 15.02
C ALA A 376 -25.46 24.93 13.86
N PRO A 377 -26.60 25.08 13.17
CA PRO A 377 -26.78 26.19 12.22
C PRO A 377 -26.75 27.53 12.94
N SER A 378 -26.28 28.57 12.26
CA SER A 378 -26.31 29.96 12.75
C SER A 378 -27.32 30.80 11.96
N ALA A 379 -27.51 32.07 12.35
CA ALA A 379 -28.44 32.97 11.65
C ALA A 379 -28.10 33.13 10.15
N ASP A 380 -26.82 33.01 9.81
CA ASP A 380 -26.30 33.24 8.46
C ASP A 380 -25.89 31.94 7.72
N VAL A 381 -25.95 30.79 8.39
CA VAL A 381 -25.43 29.50 7.89
C VAL A 381 -26.47 28.41 8.04
N GLY A 382 -26.93 27.86 6.91
CA GLY A 382 -27.91 26.77 6.90
C GLY A 382 -27.36 25.46 7.49
N ALA A 383 -28.25 24.55 7.91
CA ALA A 383 -27.85 23.28 8.56
C ALA A 383 -26.86 22.45 7.74
N ARG A 384 -27.04 22.38 6.42
CA ARG A 384 -26.12 21.68 5.52
C ARG A 384 -24.74 22.34 5.49
N GLU A 385 -24.69 23.66 5.38
CA GLU A 385 -23.41 24.39 5.34
C GLU A 385 -22.68 24.27 6.69
N ALA A 386 -23.41 24.28 7.81
CA ALA A 386 -22.85 23.98 9.13
C ALA A 386 -22.25 22.56 9.18
N LEU A 387 -22.91 21.57 8.58
CA LEU A 387 -22.39 20.20 8.49
C LEU A 387 -21.15 20.10 7.58
N GLU A 388 -21.16 20.77 6.41
CA GLU A 388 -20.03 20.80 5.46
C GLU A 388 -18.75 21.43 6.04
N ARG A 389 -18.88 22.27 7.08
CA ARG A 389 -17.74 22.82 7.82
C ARG A 389 -17.04 21.78 8.70
N VAL A 390 -17.77 20.77 9.15
CA VAL A 390 -17.27 19.76 10.09
C VAL A 390 -16.96 18.42 9.40
N LEU A 391 -17.79 18.02 8.43
CA LEU A 391 -17.73 16.71 7.78
C LEU A 391 -17.70 16.87 6.26
N ALA A 392 -16.73 16.22 5.61
CA ALA A 392 -16.74 15.97 4.17
C ALA A 392 -16.98 14.48 3.89
N ALA A 393 -17.71 14.22 2.80
CA ALA A 393 -17.89 12.90 2.24
C ALA A 393 -17.41 12.89 0.79
N GLU A 394 -16.40 12.07 0.50
CA GLU A 394 -15.89 11.84 -0.86
C GLU A 394 -16.24 10.42 -1.28
N ILE A 395 -16.98 10.29 -2.38
CA ILE A 395 -17.59 9.03 -2.81
C ILE A 395 -17.31 8.83 -4.29
N ARG A 396 -16.59 7.77 -4.64
CA ARG A 396 -16.33 7.37 -6.03
C ARG A 396 -16.60 5.87 -6.19
N PRO A 397 -17.76 5.47 -6.71
CA PRO A 397 -18.05 4.07 -7.00
C PRO A 397 -17.23 3.53 -8.17
N HIS A 398 -17.05 2.21 -8.26
CA HIS A 398 -16.54 1.63 -9.50
C HIS A 398 -17.57 1.77 -10.62
N PRO A 399 -17.13 2.16 -11.84
CA PRO A 399 -18.02 2.29 -12.98
C PRO A 399 -18.58 0.93 -13.46
N ARG A 400 -17.86 -0.15 -13.18
CA ARG A 400 -18.27 -1.53 -13.47
C ARG A 400 -18.18 -2.37 -12.20
N MET A 401 -19.20 -3.19 -11.98
CA MET A 401 -19.33 -4.09 -10.84
C MET A 401 -19.49 -5.51 -11.35
N ASN A 402 -18.78 -6.43 -10.72
CA ASN A 402 -18.78 -7.83 -11.09
C ASN A 402 -19.29 -8.70 -9.94
N TYR A 403 -20.07 -9.72 -10.26
CA TYR A 403 -20.65 -10.59 -9.24
C TYR A 403 -19.59 -11.31 -8.41
N SER A 404 -18.53 -11.86 -9.03
CA SER A 404 -17.46 -12.57 -8.30
C SER A 404 -16.75 -11.67 -7.29
N VAL A 405 -16.52 -10.40 -7.64
CA VAL A 405 -15.94 -9.41 -6.74
C VAL A 405 -16.87 -9.17 -5.55
N LEU A 406 -18.13 -8.86 -5.82
CA LEU A 406 -19.09 -8.50 -4.77
C LEU A 406 -19.49 -9.68 -3.88
N HIS A 407 -19.61 -10.88 -4.45
CA HIS A 407 -19.92 -12.13 -3.75
C HIS A 407 -18.85 -12.45 -2.71
N ASN A 408 -17.58 -12.24 -3.07
CA ASN A 408 -16.42 -12.51 -2.22
C ASN A 408 -15.94 -11.27 -1.45
N ASN A 409 -16.87 -10.41 -1.04
CA ASN A 409 -16.61 -9.22 -0.20
C ASN A 409 -15.63 -8.18 -0.79
N GLY A 410 -15.45 -8.14 -2.10
CA GLY A 410 -14.71 -7.07 -2.79
C GLY A 410 -15.38 -5.70 -2.67
N ASP A 411 -14.61 -4.65 -2.90
CA ASP A 411 -15.07 -3.26 -2.73
C ASP A 411 -15.93 -2.78 -3.91
N MET A 412 -17.02 -2.07 -3.59
CA MET A 412 -17.89 -1.39 -4.57
C MET A 412 -17.38 -0.01 -4.98
N PHE A 413 -16.45 0.55 -4.21
CA PHE A 413 -16.01 1.95 -4.32
C PHE A 413 -14.49 2.03 -4.50
N GLU A 414 -14.05 2.94 -5.37
CA GLU A 414 -12.66 3.40 -5.45
C GLU A 414 -12.29 4.12 -4.15
N SER A 415 -13.13 5.08 -3.77
CA SER A 415 -13.07 5.79 -2.50
C SER A 415 -14.46 5.97 -1.89
N PHE A 416 -14.52 5.87 -0.56
CA PHE A 416 -15.68 6.27 0.23
C PHE A 416 -15.13 6.76 1.57
N ASP A 417 -14.84 8.06 1.63
CA ASP A 417 -14.17 8.71 2.75
C ASP A 417 -15.15 9.60 3.53
N LEU A 418 -15.15 9.46 4.86
CA LEU A 418 -15.83 10.35 5.79
C LEU A 418 -14.77 11.10 6.61
N ARG A 419 -14.52 12.36 6.26
CA ARG A 419 -13.45 13.19 6.83
C ARG A 419 -13.99 14.22 7.80
N LEU A 420 -13.49 14.19 9.03
CA LEU A 420 -13.87 15.11 10.09
C LEU A 420 -12.79 16.19 10.26
N PHE A 421 -13.18 17.46 10.16
CA PHE A 421 -12.27 18.60 10.26
C PHE A 421 -12.19 19.17 11.67
N GLU A 422 -13.23 19.02 12.48
CA GLU A 422 -13.21 19.52 13.87
C GLU A 422 -12.63 18.50 14.84
N THR A 423 -12.01 19.02 15.90
CA THR A 423 -11.50 18.17 16.97
C THR A 423 -12.66 17.68 17.83
N GLY A 424 -12.83 16.36 17.90
CA GLY A 424 -13.89 15.73 18.68
C GLY A 424 -14.41 14.49 18.01
N ARG A 425 -15.60 14.06 18.43
CA ARG A 425 -16.34 12.95 17.85
C ARG A 425 -17.70 13.41 17.34
N LEU A 426 -17.95 13.18 16.06
CA LEU A 426 -19.27 13.28 15.44
C LEU A 426 -19.90 11.90 15.45
N ARG A 427 -21.08 11.77 16.06
CA ARG A 427 -21.79 10.50 16.17
C ARG A 427 -22.98 10.47 15.23
N GLY A 428 -23.45 9.29 14.87
CA GLY A 428 -24.74 9.20 14.18
C GLY A 428 -24.70 9.60 12.70
N ILE A 429 -23.56 9.43 12.01
CA ILE A 429 -23.47 9.67 10.57
C ILE A 429 -24.20 8.53 9.85
N GLU A 430 -25.34 8.84 9.24
CA GLU A 430 -26.17 7.90 8.50
C GLU A 430 -25.63 7.75 7.08
N VAL A 431 -25.29 6.52 6.71
CA VAL A 431 -24.90 6.16 5.34
C VAL A 431 -25.92 5.18 4.80
N GLU A 432 -26.49 5.53 3.65
CA GLU A 432 -27.36 4.66 2.87
C GLU A 432 -26.80 4.48 1.46
N VAL A 433 -26.64 3.23 1.04
CA VAL A 433 -26.26 2.88 -0.32
C VAL A 433 -27.32 1.95 -0.90
N LYS A 434 -27.76 2.18 -2.12
CA LYS A 434 -28.76 1.36 -2.81
C LYS A 434 -28.25 1.00 -4.19
N LEU A 435 -27.99 -0.28 -4.42
CA LEU A 435 -27.77 -0.79 -5.78
C LEU A 435 -29.14 -1.15 -6.37
N HIS A 436 -29.52 -0.48 -7.44
CA HIS A 436 -30.72 -0.81 -8.20
C HIS A 436 -30.36 -1.90 -9.21
N VAL A 437 -31.24 -2.89 -9.41
CA VAL A 437 -31.07 -3.94 -10.43
C VAL A 437 -32.46 -4.34 -10.91
N GLY A 438 -32.82 -3.93 -12.13
CA GLY A 438 -34.17 -4.15 -12.66
C GLY A 438 -35.23 -3.51 -11.74
N SER A 439 -36.20 -4.31 -11.28
CA SER A 439 -37.24 -3.87 -10.33
C SER A 439 -36.83 -3.93 -8.86
N HIS A 440 -35.62 -4.40 -8.55
CA HIS A 440 -35.15 -4.63 -7.19
C HIS A 440 -34.15 -3.55 -6.74
N VAL A 441 -34.07 -3.39 -5.42
CA VAL A 441 -33.15 -2.46 -4.75
C VAL A 441 -32.46 -3.21 -3.63
N PHE A 442 -31.13 -3.16 -3.62
CA PHE A 442 -30.28 -3.76 -2.59
C PHE A 442 -29.73 -2.67 -1.68
N PRO A 443 -30.38 -2.40 -0.52
CA PRO A 443 -29.93 -1.37 0.39
C PRO A 443 -28.83 -1.89 1.33
N TYR A 444 -27.85 -1.04 1.57
CA TYR A 444 -26.97 -1.04 2.73
C TYR A 444 -27.30 0.19 3.56
N ARG A 445 -27.44 0.02 4.88
CA ARG A 445 -27.67 1.11 5.83
C ARG A 445 -26.81 0.89 7.05
N ALA A 446 -26.04 1.88 7.41
CA ALA A 446 -25.24 1.86 8.62
C ALA A 446 -25.16 3.26 9.23
N THR A 447 -24.87 3.29 10.52
CA THR A 447 -24.58 4.50 11.26
C THR A 447 -23.14 4.44 11.73
N PHE A 448 -22.39 5.49 11.44
CA PHE A 448 -20.98 5.60 11.79
C PHE A 448 -20.75 6.71 12.81
N ASP A 449 -19.86 6.43 13.75
CA ASP A 449 -19.22 7.46 14.56
C ASP A 449 -17.85 7.76 13.96
N ARG A 450 -17.48 9.05 13.88
CA ARG A 450 -16.18 9.50 13.40
C ARG A 450 -15.54 10.39 14.44
N ASP A 451 -14.25 10.19 14.66
CA ASP A 451 -13.42 11.17 15.35
C ASP A 451 -12.17 11.50 14.52
N SER A 452 -11.55 12.62 14.86
CA SER A 452 -10.41 13.17 14.11
C SER A 452 -9.14 12.31 14.18
N SER A 453 -9.17 11.18 14.90
CA SER A 453 -8.08 10.21 14.96
C SER A 453 -8.34 8.95 14.14
N MET A 454 -9.51 8.79 13.53
CA MET A 454 -9.81 7.61 12.72
C MET A 454 -9.38 7.78 11.25
N PRO A 455 -8.97 6.71 10.56
CA PRO A 455 -8.84 6.73 9.11
C PRO A 455 -10.17 7.11 8.43
N PRO A 456 -10.12 7.85 7.31
CA PRO A 456 -11.34 8.40 6.72
C PRO A 456 -12.18 7.39 5.93
N SER A 457 -11.58 6.40 5.24
CA SER A 457 -12.38 5.52 4.37
C SER A 457 -13.21 4.47 5.12
N ILE A 458 -14.38 4.19 4.56
CA ILE A 458 -15.37 3.16 4.96
C ILE A 458 -15.74 2.20 3.84
N LYS A 459 -15.10 2.28 2.68
CA LYS A 459 -15.45 1.46 1.52
C LYS A 459 -15.53 -0.05 1.80
N SER A 460 -14.70 -0.56 2.72
CA SER A 460 -14.67 -1.97 3.14
C SER A 460 -15.85 -2.38 4.03
N ASP A 461 -16.50 -1.41 4.67
CA ASP A 461 -17.66 -1.63 5.55
C ASP A 461 -18.97 -1.67 4.76
N VAL A 462 -18.99 -1.06 3.57
CA VAL A 462 -20.18 -0.95 2.71
C VAL A 462 -20.31 -2.19 1.83
N ARG A 463 -21.30 -3.04 2.12
CA ARG A 463 -21.58 -4.27 1.37
C ARG A 463 -23.06 -4.39 1.06
N VAL A 464 -23.41 -4.61 -0.21
CA VAL A 464 -24.79 -4.89 -0.61
C VAL A 464 -25.02 -6.41 -0.69
N PRO A 465 -26.13 -6.93 -0.14
CA PRO A 465 -26.42 -8.36 -0.22
C PRO A 465 -26.80 -8.74 -1.66
N LEU A 466 -26.05 -9.65 -2.28
CA LEU A 466 -26.35 -10.18 -3.61
C LEU A 466 -27.15 -11.49 -3.56
N THR A 467 -28.15 -11.57 -2.67
CA THR A 467 -28.86 -12.82 -2.37
C THR A 467 -29.91 -13.22 -3.43
N TRP A 468 -30.10 -12.42 -4.49
CA TRP A 468 -31.22 -12.61 -5.40
C TRP A 468 -30.87 -13.41 -6.67
N GLU A 469 -31.82 -14.23 -7.11
CA GLU A 469 -31.70 -15.14 -8.25
C GLU A 469 -31.41 -14.41 -9.56
N PHE A 470 -32.09 -13.31 -9.85
CA PHE A 470 -31.94 -12.62 -11.14
C PHE A 470 -30.55 -12.08 -11.43
N VAL A 471 -29.80 -11.65 -10.40
CA VAL A 471 -28.42 -11.20 -10.62
C VAL A 471 -27.58 -12.36 -11.17
N ARG A 472 -27.90 -13.59 -10.75
CA ARG A 472 -27.27 -14.82 -11.22
C ARG A 472 -27.78 -15.29 -12.58
N THR A 473 -28.93 -14.78 -13.04
CA THR A 473 -29.49 -15.08 -14.36
C THR A 473 -29.24 -13.95 -15.38
N LEU A 474 -28.35 -13.00 -15.08
CA LEU A 474 -27.99 -11.97 -16.05
C LEU A 474 -27.09 -12.57 -17.13
N ASP A 475 -27.62 -12.65 -18.36
CA ASP A 475 -26.86 -13.10 -19.54
C ASP A 475 -26.01 -11.97 -20.15
N GLU A 476 -26.43 -10.72 -19.97
CA GLU A 476 -25.79 -9.53 -20.54
C GLU A 476 -25.57 -8.43 -19.50
N SER A 477 -24.51 -7.63 -19.67
CA SER A 477 -24.23 -6.50 -18.77
C SER A 477 -25.39 -5.51 -18.81
N ILE A 478 -25.82 -5.08 -17.63
CA ILE A 478 -26.89 -4.08 -17.50
C ILE A 478 -26.31 -2.77 -16.97
N ARG A 479 -26.77 -1.65 -17.55
CA ARG A 479 -26.54 -0.32 -16.96
C ARG A 479 -27.60 -0.09 -15.91
N THR A 480 -27.16 0.24 -14.71
CA THR A 480 -28.03 0.49 -13.57
C THR A 480 -27.53 1.67 -12.74
N SER A 481 -28.21 1.98 -11.64
CA SER A 481 -27.89 3.10 -10.77
C SER A 481 -27.47 2.64 -9.38
N LEU A 482 -26.43 3.25 -8.85
CA LEU A 482 -26.04 3.20 -7.45
C LEU A 482 -26.39 4.53 -6.80
N TYR A 483 -27.35 4.51 -5.87
CA TYR A 483 -27.71 5.68 -5.08
C TYR A 483 -26.92 5.68 -3.77
N VAL A 484 -26.36 6.83 -3.39
CA VAL A 484 -25.62 7.02 -2.14
C VAL A 484 -26.13 8.26 -1.43
N ARG A 485 -26.41 8.13 -0.13
CA ARG A 485 -26.80 9.23 0.75
C ARG A 485 -25.99 9.21 2.03
N VAL A 486 -25.43 10.35 2.38
CA VAL A 486 -24.73 10.61 3.65
C VAL A 486 -25.45 11.74 4.37
N ALA A 487 -25.91 11.49 5.58
CA ALA A 487 -26.67 12.43 6.38
C ALA A 487 -26.25 12.40 7.87
N HIS A 488 -26.57 13.46 8.60
CA HIS A 488 -26.37 13.55 10.05
C HIS A 488 -27.56 14.30 10.66
N GLU A 489 -28.21 13.68 11.65
CA GLU A 489 -29.41 14.24 12.33
C GLU A 489 -30.47 14.79 11.36
N GLY A 490 -30.75 14.06 10.28
CA GLY A 490 -31.70 14.45 9.24
C GLY A 490 -31.20 15.47 8.21
N THR A 491 -30.04 16.09 8.43
CA THR A 491 -29.40 16.99 7.46
C THR A 491 -28.59 16.19 6.45
N VAL A 492 -28.90 16.35 5.16
CA VAL A 492 -28.22 15.63 4.07
C VAL A 492 -26.95 16.38 3.65
N LEU A 493 -25.81 15.70 3.73
CA LEU A 493 -24.50 16.21 3.28
C LEU A 493 -24.27 15.91 1.79
N ARG A 494 -24.51 14.66 1.39
CA ARG A 494 -24.42 14.17 0.01
C ARG A 494 -25.61 13.29 -0.31
N GLU A 495 -26.12 13.44 -1.52
CA GLU A 495 -27.15 12.60 -2.10
C GLU A 495 -26.92 12.54 -3.61
N GLU A 496 -26.38 11.41 -4.06
CA GLU A 496 -25.86 11.25 -5.41
C GLU A 496 -26.38 9.94 -6.01
N THR A 497 -26.52 9.92 -7.33
CA THR A 497 -26.86 8.72 -8.09
C THR A 497 -25.84 8.54 -9.19
N HIS A 498 -25.11 7.44 -9.13
CA HIS A 498 -24.06 7.10 -10.09
C HIS A 498 -24.59 6.06 -11.05
N THR A 499 -24.27 6.23 -12.34
CA THR A 499 -24.51 5.16 -13.33
C THR A 499 -23.40 4.14 -13.20
N VAL A 500 -23.76 2.88 -12.99
CA VAL A 500 -22.82 1.76 -12.86
C VAL A 500 -23.25 0.63 -13.80
N THR A 501 -22.31 -0.16 -14.29
CA THR A 501 -22.60 -1.35 -15.08
C THR A 501 -22.46 -2.57 -14.20
N LEU A 502 -23.45 -3.46 -14.20
CA LEU A 502 -23.37 -4.75 -13.53
C LEU A 502 -23.16 -5.84 -14.58
N ASP A 503 -22.06 -6.56 -14.45
CA ASP A 503 -21.66 -7.59 -15.41
C ASP A 503 -22.32 -8.95 -15.11
N PRO A 504 -22.49 -9.80 -16.15
CA PRO A 504 -22.98 -11.17 -16.00
C PRO A 504 -22.19 -11.96 -14.97
N VAL A 505 -22.84 -12.94 -14.34
CA VAL A 505 -22.20 -13.79 -13.32
C VAL A 505 -21.04 -14.62 -13.89
N GLU A 506 -21.11 -14.96 -15.17
CA GLU A 506 -20.10 -15.73 -15.91
C GLU A 506 -18.93 -14.85 -16.37
N GLU A 507 -19.02 -13.53 -16.28
CA GLU A 507 -17.96 -12.64 -16.75
C GLU A 507 -16.86 -12.56 -15.70
N TRP A 508 -15.68 -13.08 -16.01
CA TRP A 508 -14.47 -12.87 -15.22
C TRP A 508 -13.73 -11.64 -15.74
N LEU A 509 -13.31 -10.78 -14.81
CA LEU A 509 -12.60 -9.54 -15.13
C LEU A 509 -11.09 -9.78 -15.07
N ASP A 510 -10.51 -10.14 -16.22
CA ASP A 510 -9.08 -10.33 -16.40
C ASP A 510 -8.35 -8.97 -16.50
N ASN A 511 -8.17 -8.35 -15.35
CA ASN A 511 -7.37 -7.14 -15.19
C ASN A 511 -6.56 -7.20 -13.90
N GLU A 512 -5.59 -6.30 -13.78
CA GLU A 512 -4.65 -6.28 -12.65
C GLU A 512 -5.33 -6.34 -11.28
N ARG A 513 -6.55 -5.81 -11.17
CA ARG A 513 -7.26 -5.66 -9.90
C ARG A 513 -8.21 -6.82 -9.59
N ASN A 514 -8.96 -7.28 -10.60
CA ASN A 514 -10.06 -8.22 -10.41
C ASN A 514 -9.75 -9.64 -10.91
N GLY A 515 -8.63 -9.85 -11.61
CA GLY A 515 -8.20 -11.18 -12.07
C GLY A 515 -8.07 -12.18 -10.91
N VAL A 516 -7.77 -11.66 -9.72
CA VAL A 516 -7.65 -12.40 -8.46
C VAL A 516 -8.88 -13.20 -8.06
N TRP A 517 -10.06 -12.88 -8.59
CA TRP A 517 -11.31 -13.56 -8.23
C TRP A 517 -11.59 -14.79 -9.10
N LEU A 518 -10.65 -15.22 -9.95
CA LEU A 518 -10.75 -16.46 -10.73
C LEU A 518 -11.12 -17.71 -9.89
N PRO A 519 -10.67 -17.89 -8.64
CA PRO A 519 -11.06 -19.05 -7.81
C PRO A 519 -12.57 -19.18 -7.59
N SER A 520 -13.34 -18.10 -7.77
CA SER A 520 -14.80 -18.13 -7.69
C SER A 520 -15.43 -19.02 -8.77
N PHE A 521 -14.74 -19.21 -9.90
CA PHE A 521 -15.19 -19.98 -11.05
C PHE A 521 -14.73 -21.44 -11.02
N VAL A 522 -13.98 -21.85 -9.99
CA VAL A 522 -13.72 -23.27 -9.71
C VAL A 522 -14.92 -23.80 -8.91
N LEU A 523 -15.69 -24.69 -9.53
CA LEU A 523 -17.02 -25.14 -9.08
C LEU A 523 -17.01 -26.65 -8.79
N PRO A 524 -16.37 -27.11 -7.69
CA PRO A 524 -16.27 -28.54 -7.39
C PRO A 524 -17.63 -29.21 -7.16
N ARG A 525 -18.66 -28.44 -6.78
CA ARG A 525 -20.02 -28.93 -6.54
C ARG A 525 -20.93 -28.91 -7.78
N ASP A 526 -20.43 -28.54 -8.95
CA ASP A 526 -21.22 -28.67 -10.18
C ASP A 526 -21.56 -30.16 -10.41
N PRO A 527 -22.83 -30.51 -10.69
CA PRO A 527 -23.24 -31.91 -10.86
C PRO A 527 -22.48 -32.68 -11.95
N ALA A 528 -21.85 -31.98 -12.89
CA ALA A 528 -21.05 -32.59 -13.94
C ALA A 528 -19.69 -33.09 -13.44
N ILE A 529 -19.13 -32.50 -12.38
CA ILE A 529 -17.87 -32.95 -11.78
C ILE A 529 -18.00 -34.36 -11.22
N GLY A 530 -19.06 -34.63 -10.45
CA GLY A 530 -19.32 -35.97 -9.91
C GLY A 530 -19.41 -37.05 -11.00
N ARG A 531 -19.96 -36.71 -12.18
CA ARG A 531 -19.99 -37.62 -13.33
C ARG A 531 -18.60 -37.87 -13.90
N VAL A 532 -17.74 -36.85 -13.98
CA VAL A 532 -16.36 -37.04 -14.45
C VAL A 532 -15.60 -37.98 -13.52
N ILE A 533 -15.73 -37.80 -12.20
CA ILE A 533 -15.05 -38.65 -11.21
C ILE A 533 -15.55 -40.10 -11.26
N GLU A 534 -16.86 -40.32 -11.42
CA GLU A 534 -17.43 -41.66 -11.62
C GLU A 534 -16.84 -42.36 -12.86
N HIS A 535 -16.64 -41.62 -13.95
CA HIS A 535 -16.02 -42.14 -15.16
C HIS A 535 -14.50 -42.38 -14.98
N ALA A 536 -13.81 -41.49 -14.26
CA ALA A 536 -12.38 -41.58 -13.97
C ALA A 536 -12.04 -42.82 -13.12
N GLN A 537 -12.96 -43.25 -12.25
CA GLN A 537 -12.81 -44.41 -11.37
C GLN A 537 -12.28 -45.67 -12.08
N ARG A 538 -12.82 -46.01 -13.25
CA ARG A 538 -12.38 -47.22 -13.97
C ARG A 538 -10.95 -47.12 -14.52
N TYR A 539 -10.51 -45.89 -14.84
CA TYR A 539 -9.15 -45.64 -15.27
C TYR A 539 -8.20 -45.75 -14.09
N LEU A 540 -8.59 -45.22 -12.93
CA LEU A 540 -7.79 -45.34 -11.71
C LEU A 540 -7.57 -46.81 -11.35
N CYS A 541 -8.65 -47.61 -11.27
CA CYS A 541 -8.55 -49.04 -10.97
C CYS A 541 -7.61 -49.79 -11.94
N ALA A 542 -7.62 -49.41 -13.23
CA ALA A 542 -6.74 -50.00 -14.23
C ALA A 542 -5.28 -49.53 -14.10
N LEU A 543 -5.04 -48.28 -13.71
CA LEU A 543 -3.70 -47.71 -13.53
C LEU A 543 -3.00 -48.28 -12.31
N VAL A 544 -3.71 -48.47 -11.19
CA VAL A 544 -3.13 -49.00 -9.95
C VAL A 544 -3.26 -50.52 -9.81
N ASP A 545 -3.93 -51.19 -10.77
CA ASP A 545 -4.26 -52.62 -10.74
C ASP A 545 -5.00 -53.05 -9.45
N ASP A 546 -5.95 -52.21 -9.00
CA ASP A 546 -6.80 -52.46 -7.83
C ASP A 546 -8.26 -52.03 -8.08
N VAL A 547 -9.18 -53.00 -7.97
CA VAL A 547 -10.62 -52.78 -8.14
C VAL A 547 -11.26 -51.99 -7.00
N HIS A 548 -10.56 -51.83 -5.88
CA HIS A 548 -10.99 -51.07 -4.71
C HIS A 548 -10.37 -49.67 -4.62
N ALA A 549 -9.47 -49.31 -5.55
CA ALA A 549 -8.82 -48.01 -5.59
C ALA A 549 -9.85 -46.87 -5.53
N GLY A 550 -9.65 -45.88 -4.69
CA GLY A 550 -10.53 -44.71 -4.56
C GLY A 550 -9.81 -43.41 -4.89
N PHE A 551 -10.59 -42.34 -5.03
CA PHE A 551 -10.05 -40.98 -5.06
C PHE A 551 -9.85 -40.49 -3.63
N ASP A 552 -8.75 -40.91 -3.00
CA ASP A 552 -8.42 -40.64 -1.60
C ASP A 552 -7.55 -39.37 -1.41
N GLY A 553 -7.29 -38.62 -2.48
CA GLY A 553 -6.50 -37.39 -2.45
C GLY A 553 -5.10 -37.65 -1.88
N TYR A 554 -4.66 -36.79 -0.96
CA TYR A 554 -3.35 -36.92 -0.29
C TYR A 554 -3.25 -38.07 0.72
N GLN A 555 -4.35 -38.71 1.11
CA GLN A 555 -4.29 -39.88 2.01
C GLN A 555 -3.62 -41.08 1.33
N SER A 556 -3.51 -41.05 0.00
CA SER A 556 -2.80 -42.04 -0.80
C SER A 556 -1.28 -41.87 -0.80
N VAL A 557 -0.72 -40.79 -0.24
CA VAL A 557 0.74 -40.58 -0.18
C VAL A 557 1.40 -41.66 0.69
N ASP A 558 2.40 -42.35 0.15
CA ASP A 558 3.16 -43.39 0.86
C ASP A 558 4.60 -42.92 1.14
N PRO A 559 4.92 -42.46 2.36
CA PRO A 559 6.27 -42.00 2.70
C PRO A 559 7.35 -43.08 2.61
N SER A 560 6.97 -44.35 2.46
CA SER A 560 7.90 -45.48 2.34
C SER A 560 8.19 -45.92 0.90
N ALA A 561 7.45 -45.37 -0.08
CA ALA A 561 7.67 -45.63 -1.50
C ALA A 561 8.87 -44.83 -2.06
N ASP A 562 9.39 -45.26 -3.21
CA ASP A 562 10.46 -44.55 -3.92
C ASP A 562 9.99 -43.18 -4.43
N ASP A 563 8.72 -43.07 -4.84
CA ASP A 563 8.02 -41.82 -5.13
C ASP A 563 6.74 -41.73 -4.26
N PRO A 564 6.80 -41.02 -3.12
CA PRO A 564 5.66 -40.95 -2.19
C PRO A 564 4.37 -40.40 -2.78
N ALA A 565 4.44 -39.59 -3.83
CA ALA A 565 3.29 -38.90 -4.43
C ALA A 565 2.75 -39.57 -5.69
N GLU A 566 3.32 -40.70 -6.12
CA GLU A 566 2.92 -41.38 -7.38
C GLU A 566 1.42 -41.67 -7.45
N LEU A 567 0.80 -42.10 -6.33
CA LEU A 567 -0.64 -42.39 -6.30
C LEU A 567 -1.51 -41.14 -6.48
N VAL A 568 -1.04 -39.95 -6.10
CA VAL A 568 -1.71 -38.68 -6.41
C VAL A 568 -1.70 -38.44 -7.92
N ASP A 569 -0.57 -38.66 -8.58
CA ASP A 569 -0.45 -38.48 -10.03
C ASP A 569 -1.33 -39.46 -10.81
N LEU A 570 -1.44 -40.71 -10.33
CA LEU A 570 -2.31 -41.71 -10.95
C LEU A 570 -3.80 -41.34 -10.82
N GLN A 571 -4.22 -40.72 -9.71
CA GLN A 571 -5.55 -40.14 -9.57
C GLN A 571 -5.78 -39.01 -10.59
N VAL A 572 -4.85 -38.07 -10.73
CA VAL A 572 -4.98 -36.99 -11.71
C VAL A 572 -4.98 -37.53 -13.15
N ARG A 573 -4.12 -38.51 -13.44
CA ARG A 573 -4.06 -39.20 -14.74
C ARG A 573 -5.35 -39.94 -15.07
N ALA A 574 -6.04 -40.51 -14.08
CA ALA A 574 -7.36 -41.13 -14.27
C ALA A 574 -8.42 -40.10 -14.67
N ILE A 575 -8.42 -38.92 -14.02
CA ILE A 575 -9.31 -37.80 -14.37
C ILE A 575 -9.00 -37.30 -15.79
N TRP A 576 -7.73 -37.09 -16.11
CA TRP A 576 -7.28 -36.72 -17.46
C TRP A 576 -7.79 -37.71 -18.51
N SER A 577 -7.66 -39.01 -18.23
CA SER A 577 -8.09 -40.08 -19.14
C SER A 577 -9.60 -40.06 -19.37
N ALA A 578 -10.41 -39.80 -18.34
CA ALA A 578 -11.85 -39.62 -18.50
C ALA A 578 -12.19 -38.39 -19.34
N LEU A 579 -11.56 -37.25 -19.08
CA LEU A 579 -11.78 -36.03 -19.87
C LEU A 579 -11.41 -36.23 -21.35
N LEU A 580 -10.28 -36.90 -21.61
CA LEU A 580 -9.75 -37.13 -22.95
C LEU A 580 -10.57 -38.17 -23.73
N LEU A 581 -10.84 -39.34 -23.12
CA LEU A 581 -11.36 -40.51 -23.82
C LEU A 581 -12.89 -40.57 -23.84
N ASP A 582 -13.56 -40.02 -22.83
CA ASP A 582 -15.03 -40.12 -22.71
C ASP A 582 -15.77 -38.90 -23.22
N LEU A 583 -15.21 -37.71 -22.98
CA LEU A 583 -15.92 -36.46 -23.26
C LEU A 583 -15.68 -35.91 -24.66
N GLN A 584 -14.53 -36.23 -25.27
CA GLN A 584 -14.13 -35.79 -26.61
C GLN A 584 -14.33 -34.27 -26.81
N LEU A 585 -13.72 -33.48 -25.91
CA LEU A 585 -13.87 -32.03 -25.89
C LEU A 585 -13.20 -31.37 -27.11
N ALA A 586 -13.77 -30.29 -27.62
CA ALA A 586 -13.18 -29.48 -28.69
C ALA A 586 -12.78 -28.08 -28.20
N TYR A 587 -11.68 -27.54 -28.72
CA TYR A 587 -11.30 -26.16 -28.41
C TYR A 587 -12.24 -25.16 -29.11
N ILE A 588 -12.66 -24.12 -28.40
CA ILE A 588 -13.43 -23.01 -28.97
C ILE A 588 -12.92 -21.68 -28.40
N ASN A 589 -13.00 -20.62 -29.22
CA ASN A 589 -12.76 -19.27 -28.75
C ASN A 589 -13.76 -18.88 -27.63
N PRO A 590 -13.38 -17.91 -26.77
CA PRO A 590 -14.28 -17.40 -25.74
C PRO A 590 -15.58 -16.89 -26.35
N PRO A 591 -16.70 -16.93 -25.61
CA PRO A 591 -17.90 -16.21 -26.01
C PRO A 591 -17.58 -14.74 -26.29
N PRO A 592 -18.29 -14.06 -27.21
CA PRO A 592 -18.07 -12.64 -27.46
C PRO A 592 -18.15 -11.83 -26.16
N ALA A 593 -17.09 -11.09 -25.86
CA ALA A 593 -17.02 -10.12 -24.77
C ALA A 593 -16.89 -8.72 -25.37
N TYR A 594 -17.54 -7.73 -24.76
CA TYR A 594 -17.53 -6.32 -25.23
C TYR A 594 -16.49 -5.46 -24.50
N SER A 595 -15.52 -6.11 -23.84
CA SER A 595 -14.46 -5.52 -23.04
C SER A 595 -13.15 -6.27 -23.32
N THR A 596 -12.05 -5.54 -23.50
CA THR A 596 -10.72 -6.11 -23.78
C THR A 596 -10.08 -6.80 -22.58
N SER A 597 -10.63 -6.58 -21.38
CA SER A 597 -10.09 -7.07 -20.10
C SER A 597 -11.15 -7.87 -19.32
N ALA A 598 -11.97 -8.65 -20.05
CA ALA A 598 -12.98 -9.52 -19.47
C ALA A 598 -13.22 -10.73 -20.39
N GLN A 599 -13.51 -11.88 -19.79
CA GLN A 599 -13.84 -13.10 -20.50
C GLN A 599 -15.04 -13.77 -19.84
N ARG A 600 -16.01 -14.26 -20.64
CA ARG A 600 -17.07 -15.14 -20.13
C ARG A 600 -16.53 -16.55 -19.95
N LEU A 601 -16.72 -17.11 -18.76
CA LEU A 601 -16.29 -18.45 -18.37
C LEU A 601 -17.48 -19.39 -18.31
N ARG A 602 -17.33 -20.58 -18.91
CA ARG A 602 -18.35 -21.62 -18.89
C ARG A 602 -18.22 -22.45 -17.62
N LYS A 603 -19.35 -22.75 -16.96
CA LYS A 603 -19.35 -23.70 -15.84
C LYS A 603 -19.08 -25.13 -16.33
N PRO A 604 -18.61 -26.04 -15.45
CA PRO A 604 -18.31 -27.44 -15.82
C PRO A 604 -19.43 -28.13 -16.59
N SER A 605 -20.68 -27.99 -16.15
CA SER A 605 -21.84 -28.54 -16.86
C SER A 605 -21.98 -28.04 -18.30
N GLN A 606 -21.76 -26.74 -18.56
CA GLN A 606 -21.81 -26.18 -19.91
C GLN A 606 -20.67 -26.69 -20.81
N VAL A 607 -19.46 -26.85 -20.26
CA VAL A 607 -18.30 -27.39 -21.00
C VAL A 607 -18.54 -28.85 -21.39
N ILE A 608 -19.02 -29.66 -20.44
CA ILE A 608 -19.26 -31.09 -20.61
C ILE A 608 -20.43 -31.33 -21.57
N ASP A 609 -21.58 -30.68 -21.36
CA ASP A 609 -22.77 -30.86 -22.19
C ASP A 609 -22.55 -30.29 -23.60
N GLY A 610 -21.80 -29.18 -23.71
CA GLY A 610 -21.43 -28.55 -24.97
C GLY A 610 -20.24 -29.20 -25.69
N ARG A 611 -19.51 -30.09 -25.01
CA ARG A 611 -18.24 -30.72 -25.44
C ARG A 611 -17.21 -29.75 -25.98
N ARG A 612 -17.09 -28.57 -25.38
CA ARG A 612 -16.17 -27.53 -25.85
C ARG A 612 -15.80 -26.52 -24.77
N GLY A 613 -14.58 -26.00 -24.85
CA GLY A 613 -14.07 -24.99 -23.93
C GLY A 613 -12.90 -24.21 -24.49
N THR A 614 -12.63 -23.06 -23.89
CA THR A 614 -11.37 -22.30 -24.02
C THR A 614 -10.28 -22.90 -23.14
N CYS A 615 -9.04 -22.40 -23.23
CA CYS A 615 -7.95 -22.81 -22.33
C CYS A 615 -8.34 -22.64 -20.85
N ILE A 616 -8.89 -21.49 -20.46
CA ILE A 616 -9.31 -21.24 -19.09
C ILE A 616 -10.55 -22.04 -18.67
N ASP A 617 -11.52 -22.30 -19.57
CA ASP A 617 -12.69 -23.16 -19.26
C ASP A 617 -12.22 -24.58 -18.90
N LEU A 618 -11.25 -25.11 -19.66
CA LEU A 618 -10.66 -26.43 -19.43
C LEU A 618 -9.80 -26.45 -18.16
N ALA A 619 -9.08 -25.36 -17.88
CA ALA A 619 -8.29 -25.22 -16.67
C ALA A 619 -9.15 -25.24 -15.41
N ILE A 620 -10.21 -24.43 -15.36
CA ILE A 620 -11.10 -24.40 -14.20
C ILE A 620 -11.95 -25.68 -14.09
N LEU A 621 -12.24 -26.37 -15.19
CA LEU A 621 -12.89 -27.68 -15.18
C LEU A 621 -12.01 -28.73 -14.47
N LEU A 622 -10.75 -28.85 -14.87
CA LEU A 622 -9.83 -29.80 -14.23
C LEU A 622 -9.56 -29.39 -12.77
N ALA A 623 -9.33 -28.11 -12.50
CA ALA A 623 -9.19 -27.60 -11.12
C ALA A 623 -10.40 -27.93 -10.25
N SER A 624 -11.62 -27.87 -10.81
CA SER A 624 -12.85 -28.25 -10.08
C SER A 624 -12.92 -29.75 -9.78
N CYS A 625 -12.41 -30.60 -10.68
CA CYS A 625 -12.30 -32.04 -10.44
C CYS A 625 -11.26 -32.33 -9.34
N LEU A 626 -10.12 -31.64 -9.37
CA LEU A 626 -9.05 -31.79 -8.37
C LEU A 626 -9.52 -31.35 -6.98
N GLU A 627 -10.15 -30.18 -6.87
CA GLU A 627 -10.71 -29.68 -5.61
C GLU A 627 -11.79 -30.65 -5.06
N TYR A 628 -12.55 -31.33 -5.92
CA TYR A 628 -13.54 -32.32 -5.50
C TYR A 628 -12.94 -33.58 -4.87
N VAL A 629 -11.74 -34.00 -5.30
CA VAL A 629 -11.04 -35.19 -4.80
C VAL A 629 -9.95 -34.85 -3.78
N GLU A 630 -10.00 -33.66 -3.19
CA GLU A 630 -9.05 -33.17 -2.18
C GLU A 630 -7.58 -33.14 -2.67
N ILE A 631 -7.38 -32.91 -3.97
CA ILE A 631 -6.06 -32.58 -4.54
C ILE A 631 -6.02 -31.07 -4.78
N TYR A 632 -5.02 -30.39 -4.21
CA TYR A 632 -4.96 -28.93 -4.17
C TYR A 632 -4.62 -28.35 -5.54
N PRO A 633 -5.56 -27.66 -6.22
CA PRO A 633 -5.33 -27.14 -7.56
C PRO A 633 -4.76 -25.73 -7.56
N VAL A 634 -4.00 -25.46 -8.61
CA VAL A 634 -3.55 -24.12 -8.99
C VAL A 634 -3.95 -23.82 -10.43
N VAL A 635 -3.98 -22.54 -10.81
CA VAL A 635 -4.14 -22.11 -12.20
C VAL A 635 -2.99 -21.17 -12.56
N PHE A 636 -2.22 -21.53 -13.58
CA PHE A 636 -1.20 -20.68 -14.16
C PHE A 636 -1.85 -19.74 -15.18
N LEU A 637 -1.54 -18.44 -15.06
CA LEU A 637 -1.96 -17.38 -15.97
C LEU A 637 -0.73 -16.85 -16.71
N LEU A 638 -0.80 -16.94 -18.04
CA LEU A 638 0.13 -16.30 -18.96
C LEU A 638 -0.59 -15.20 -19.73
N LYS A 639 0.15 -14.39 -20.48
CA LYS A 639 -0.43 -13.38 -21.39
C LYS A 639 -1.28 -14.05 -22.47
N GLY A 640 -2.59 -14.12 -22.25
CA GLY A 640 -3.56 -14.69 -23.17
C GLY A 640 -3.71 -16.21 -23.13
N HIS A 641 -3.14 -16.89 -22.13
CA HIS A 641 -3.29 -18.33 -21.96
C HIS A 641 -3.41 -18.72 -20.48
N ALA A 642 -4.10 -19.81 -20.19
CA ALA A 642 -4.27 -20.31 -18.84
C ALA A 642 -4.33 -21.83 -18.83
N PHE A 643 -3.71 -22.45 -17.85
CA PHE A 643 -3.70 -23.90 -17.67
C PHE A 643 -3.60 -24.25 -16.18
N PRO A 644 -4.15 -25.39 -15.72
CA PRO A 644 -4.15 -25.76 -14.33
C PRO A 644 -2.84 -26.47 -13.94
N GLY A 645 -2.66 -26.64 -12.64
CA GLY A 645 -1.74 -27.60 -12.08
C GLY A 645 -2.22 -28.09 -10.72
N TYR A 646 -1.39 -28.90 -10.08
CA TYR A 646 -1.69 -29.42 -8.75
C TYR A 646 -0.43 -29.63 -7.91
N TRP A 647 -0.61 -29.54 -6.60
CA TRP A 647 0.42 -29.89 -5.62
C TRP A 647 0.50 -31.41 -5.47
N ARG A 648 1.72 -31.98 -5.49
CA ARG A 648 1.91 -33.44 -5.33
C ARG A 648 1.85 -33.91 -3.87
N SER A 649 2.01 -33.00 -2.90
CA SER A 649 1.90 -33.32 -1.47
C SER A 649 1.40 -32.12 -0.66
N GLU A 650 0.78 -32.41 0.50
CA GLU A 650 0.42 -31.37 1.48
C GLU A 650 1.66 -30.67 2.03
N GLU A 651 2.76 -31.39 2.25
CA GLU A 651 4.00 -30.81 2.78
C GLU A 651 4.56 -29.71 1.86
N SER A 652 4.60 -29.96 0.54
CA SER A 652 5.08 -28.97 -0.42
C SER A 652 4.15 -27.77 -0.53
N TYR A 653 2.83 -28.01 -0.47
CA TYR A 653 1.83 -26.94 -0.38
C TYR A 653 2.01 -26.12 0.90
N GLU A 654 2.12 -26.73 2.07
CA GLU A 654 2.31 -26.04 3.35
C GLU A 654 3.58 -25.18 3.34
N ARG A 655 4.69 -25.70 2.80
CA ARG A 655 5.93 -24.92 2.64
C ARG A 655 5.74 -23.71 1.72
N PHE A 656 4.99 -23.87 0.63
CA PHE A 656 4.65 -22.76 -0.26
C PHE A 656 3.72 -21.75 0.42
N VAL A 657 2.69 -22.21 1.13
CA VAL A 657 1.80 -21.35 1.91
C VAL A 657 2.59 -20.61 2.97
N GLU A 658 3.55 -21.24 3.65
CA GLU A 658 4.42 -20.55 4.60
C GLU A 658 5.27 -19.48 3.90
N ALA A 659 5.82 -19.77 2.72
CA ALA A 659 6.57 -18.79 1.92
C ALA A 659 5.68 -17.62 1.45
N VAL A 660 4.45 -17.90 1.02
CA VAL A 660 3.46 -16.93 0.52
C VAL A 660 2.79 -16.15 1.66
N ALA A 661 2.50 -16.77 2.80
CA ALA A 661 1.95 -16.12 4.00
C ALA A 661 3.01 -15.28 4.73
N GLN A 662 4.29 -15.59 4.54
CA GLN A 662 5.40 -14.71 4.88
C GLN A 662 5.50 -13.52 3.93
N GLU A 663 4.79 -13.49 2.78
CA GLU A 663 4.36 -12.26 2.13
C GLU A 663 3.11 -11.72 2.86
N PRO A 664 3.07 -10.44 3.26
CA PRO A 664 2.03 -9.93 4.10
C PRO A 664 0.79 -9.84 3.24
N THR A 665 -0.14 -10.68 3.60
CA THR A 665 -1.53 -10.45 3.27
C THR A 665 -1.90 -9.10 3.90
N VAL A 666 -2.18 -8.14 3.04
CA VAL A 666 -2.89 -6.94 3.45
C VAL A 666 -4.22 -7.40 4.04
N THR A 667 -4.40 -7.20 5.34
CA THR A 667 -5.72 -7.23 5.96
C THR A 667 -6.64 -6.26 5.21
N ARG A 668 -7.95 -6.55 5.20
CA ARG A 668 -9.07 -5.90 4.45
C ARG A 668 -9.11 -4.35 4.37
N GLU A 669 -8.16 -3.64 4.98
CA GLU A 669 -8.10 -2.19 5.12
C GLU A 669 -7.03 -1.47 4.28
N SER A 670 -6.21 -2.16 3.46
CA SER A 670 -5.10 -1.49 2.75
C SER A 670 -5.03 -1.50 1.22
N SER A 671 -6.16 -1.58 0.54
CA SER A 671 -6.26 -1.28 -0.89
C SER A 671 -6.29 0.25 -1.15
N ARG A 672 -5.21 0.98 -0.84
CA ARG A 672 -5.16 2.44 -1.04
C ARG A 672 -3.88 2.84 -1.78
N THR A 673 -4.12 3.50 -2.91
CA THR A 673 -3.26 4.46 -3.65
C THR A 673 -1.99 3.92 -4.35
N ASP A 674 -2.10 3.85 -5.68
CA ASP A 674 -1.08 3.86 -6.76
C ASP A 674 -0.68 2.52 -7.46
N GLY A 675 -0.51 2.61 -8.78
CA GLY A 675 -0.65 1.58 -9.84
C GLY A 675 0.30 0.38 -9.87
N SER A 676 0.52 -0.32 -8.75
CA SER A 676 0.86 -1.74 -8.81
C SER A 676 0.01 -2.49 -7.79
N PHE A 677 -1.06 -3.11 -8.26
CA PHE A 677 -1.93 -3.93 -7.43
C PHE A 677 -1.11 -5.12 -6.90
N ARG A 678 -0.75 -5.08 -5.61
CA ARG A 678 -0.27 -6.26 -4.90
C ARG A 678 -1.47 -7.18 -4.67
N GLY A 679 -1.43 -8.31 -5.37
CA GLY A 679 -2.47 -9.30 -5.30
C GLY A 679 -2.67 -9.85 -3.89
N PRO A 680 -3.86 -10.40 -3.61
CA PRO A 680 -4.06 -11.23 -2.44
C PRO A 680 -3.12 -12.46 -2.46
N PRO A 681 -2.90 -13.14 -1.32
CA PRO A 681 -1.89 -14.20 -1.21
C PRO A 681 -2.13 -15.38 -2.16
N TRP A 682 -3.37 -15.63 -2.57
CA TRP A 682 -3.69 -16.66 -3.55
C TRP A 682 -3.39 -16.26 -5.01
N PHE A 683 -2.90 -15.06 -5.26
CA PHE A 683 -2.57 -14.55 -6.60
C PHE A 683 -1.10 -14.14 -6.65
N VAL A 684 -0.24 -15.12 -6.92
CA VAL A 684 1.22 -15.00 -6.85
C VAL A 684 1.76 -14.54 -8.20
N ARG A 685 2.19 -13.27 -8.27
CA ARG A 685 2.66 -12.63 -9.52
C ARG A 685 4.06 -13.07 -9.94
N SER A 686 4.48 -12.65 -11.13
CA SER A 686 5.81 -12.88 -11.74
C SER A 686 7.03 -12.61 -10.85
N SER A 687 6.91 -11.82 -9.78
CA SER A 687 8.00 -11.64 -8.81
C SER A 687 8.42 -12.92 -8.07
N ALA A 688 7.58 -13.96 -8.04
CA ALA A 688 7.89 -15.27 -7.47
C ALA A 688 8.12 -16.35 -8.54
N TYR A 689 8.28 -15.95 -9.80
CA TYR A 689 8.44 -16.87 -10.93
C TYR A 689 9.55 -17.91 -10.72
N ASP A 690 10.75 -17.48 -10.31
CA ASP A 690 11.89 -18.39 -10.10
C ASP A 690 11.61 -19.46 -9.02
N GLU A 691 10.84 -19.09 -7.99
CA GLU A 691 10.45 -20.00 -6.91
C GLU A 691 9.40 -21.01 -7.40
N ILE A 692 8.41 -20.55 -8.15
CA ILE A 692 7.41 -21.40 -8.82
C ILE A 692 8.11 -22.38 -9.76
N LEU A 693 9.05 -21.90 -10.58
CA LEU A 693 9.79 -22.74 -11.52
C LEU A 693 10.66 -23.77 -10.79
N THR A 694 11.23 -23.42 -9.63
CA THR A 694 11.95 -24.38 -8.77
C THR A 694 11.01 -25.48 -8.28
N LEU A 695 9.82 -25.13 -7.80
CA LEU A 695 8.80 -26.10 -7.36
C LEU A 695 8.33 -27.01 -8.50
N VAL A 696 8.26 -26.49 -9.72
CA VAL A 696 7.95 -27.29 -10.92
C VAL A 696 9.09 -28.24 -11.26
N ASN A 697 10.34 -27.76 -11.26
CA ASN A 697 11.52 -28.57 -11.60
C ASN A 697 11.84 -29.64 -10.54
N ASP A 698 11.48 -29.40 -9.27
CA ASP A 698 11.66 -30.34 -8.16
C ASP A 698 10.47 -31.30 -8.02
N ASP A 699 9.56 -31.34 -9.01
CA ASP A 699 8.34 -32.16 -9.01
C ASP A 699 7.51 -32.00 -7.73
N HIS A 700 7.37 -30.78 -7.22
CA HIS A 700 6.46 -30.44 -6.13
C HIS A 700 5.13 -29.86 -6.64
N LEU A 701 5.18 -29.19 -7.80
CA LEU A 701 4.06 -28.55 -8.45
C LEU A 701 3.99 -29.00 -9.91
N VAL A 702 2.85 -29.57 -10.33
CA VAL A 702 2.72 -30.17 -11.67
C VAL A 702 1.84 -29.30 -12.56
N PRO A 703 2.39 -28.59 -13.56
CA PRO A 703 1.60 -27.90 -14.58
C PRO A 703 1.05 -28.89 -15.61
N LEU A 704 -0.21 -28.72 -16.05
CA LEU A 704 -0.82 -29.57 -17.06
C LEU A 704 -1.44 -28.74 -18.18
N GLU A 705 -0.96 -28.88 -19.42
CA GLU A 705 -1.54 -28.22 -20.59
C GLU A 705 -2.89 -28.83 -20.98
N THR A 706 -3.97 -28.38 -20.34
CA THR A 706 -5.32 -28.94 -20.54
C THR A 706 -5.90 -28.74 -21.93
N VAL A 707 -5.41 -27.85 -22.78
CA VAL A 707 -5.85 -27.80 -24.19
C VAL A 707 -5.55 -29.12 -24.90
N GLY A 708 -4.55 -29.87 -24.43
CA GLY A 708 -4.19 -31.19 -24.91
C GLY A 708 -5.34 -32.21 -24.92
N VAL A 709 -6.34 -32.07 -24.04
CA VAL A 709 -7.54 -32.93 -24.04
C VAL A 709 -8.37 -32.80 -25.31
N THR A 710 -8.21 -31.68 -26.04
CA THR A 710 -8.91 -31.42 -27.30
C THR A 710 -8.17 -31.95 -28.54
N SER A 711 -6.89 -32.28 -28.39
CA SER A 711 -6.00 -32.71 -29.48
C SER A 711 -5.53 -34.15 -29.38
N GLY A 712 -5.98 -34.91 -28.38
CA GLY A 712 -5.54 -36.31 -28.22
C GLY A 712 -4.27 -36.47 -27.39
N THR A 713 -3.81 -35.43 -26.70
CA THR A 713 -2.52 -35.40 -26.01
C THR A 713 -2.52 -36.31 -24.79
N SER A 714 -1.46 -37.08 -24.61
CA SER A 714 -1.29 -37.94 -23.43
C SER A 714 -1.01 -37.12 -22.16
N PHE A 715 -1.15 -37.74 -20.99
CA PHE A 715 -0.88 -37.07 -19.71
C PHE A 715 0.57 -36.58 -19.59
N GLU A 716 1.53 -37.42 -19.98
CA GLU A 716 2.97 -37.09 -19.93
C GLU A 716 3.32 -35.95 -20.89
N GLU A 717 2.75 -35.93 -22.10
CA GLU A 717 2.93 -34.82 -23.03
C GLU A 717 2.27 -33.54 -22.52
N ALA A 718 1.11 -33.62 -21.89
CA ALA A 718 0.42 -32.46 -21.31
C ALA A 718 1.24 -31.83 -20.16
N PHE A 719 1.91 -32.65 -19.34
CA PHE A 719 2.87 -32.16 -18.35
C PHE A 719 4.06 -31.47 -19.02
N ALA A 720 4.67 -32.11 -20.02
CA ALA A 720 5.82 -31.54 -20.73
C ALA A 720 5.49 -30.19 -21.38
N TYR A 721 4.32 -30.06 -22.02
CA TYR A 721 3.85 -28.78 -22.57
C TYR A 721 3.54 -27.75 -21.48
N GLY A 722 3.02 -28.17 -20.33
CA GLY A 722 2.83 -27.30 -19.17
C GLY A 722 4.14 -26.68 -18.67
N VAL A 723 5.22 -27.47 -18.64
CA VAL A 723 6.58 -26.98 -18.31
C VAL A 723 7.12 -26.05 -19.41
N GLU A 724 6.93 -26.40 -20.68
CA GLU A 724 7.38 -25.57 -21.81
C GLU A 724 6.71 -24.19 -21.84
N ASN A 725 5.43 -24.11 -21.49
CA ASN A 725 4.70 -22.85 -21.35
C ASN A 725 5.30 -21.91 -20.28
N LEU A 726 6.01 -22.48 -19.29
CA LEU A 726 6.72 -21.76 -18.23
C LEU A 726 8.20 -21.53 -18.58
N ALA A 727 8.59 -21.59 -19.86
CA ALA A 727 9.97 -21.33 -20.26
C ALA A 727 10.29 -19.83 -20.35
N ASP A 728 9.31 -19.00 -20.73
CA ASP A 728 9.48 -17.56 -20.91
C ASP A 728 8.95 -16.76 -19.69
N PRO A 729 9.84 -16.15 -18.88
CA PRO A 729 9.42 -15.36 -17.73
C PRO A 729 8.61 -14.11 -18.10
N ASP A 730 8.78 -13.58 -19.33
CA ASP A 730 8.07 -12.39 -19.76
C ASP A 730 6.60 -12.68 -20.09
N GLU A 731 6.25 -13.94 -20.38
CA GLU A 731 4.87 -14.36 -20.66
C GLU A 731 4.08 -14.73 -19.41
N PHE A 732 4.76 -15.01 -18.29
CA PHE A 732 4.13 -15.36 -17.02
C PHE A 732 3.51 -14.14 -16.33
N ASP A 733 2.22 -14.21 -16.01
CA ASP A 733 1.52 -13.18 -15.23
C ASP A 733 1.42 -13.59 -13.76
N ALA A 734 0.75 -14.71 -13.48
CA ALA A 734 0.51 -15.15 -12.11
C ALA A 734 0.22 -16.66 -11.96
N LEU A 735 0.45 -17.18 -10.76
CA LEU A 735 -0.07 -18.43 -10.25
C LEU A 735 -1.23 -18.14 -9.30
N VAL A 736 -2.38 -18.75 -9.56
CA VAL A 736 -3.58 -18.63 -8.74
C VAL A 736 -3.78 -19.90 -7.93
N ASP A 737 -3.61 -19.83 -6.61
CA ASP A 737 -3.80 -20.99 -5.72
C ASP A 737 -5.24 -21.04 -5.20
N ILE A 738 -5.95 -22.14 -5.47
CA ILE A 738 -7.37 -22.23 -5.15
C ILE A 738 -7.60 -22.43 -3.64
N VAL A 739 -6.71 -23.17 -2.97
CA VAL A 739 -6.89 -23.53 -1.55
C VAL A 739 -6.55 -22.36 -0.64
N ILE A 740 -5.50 -21.59 -0.96
CA ILE A 740 -5.23 -20.31 -0.30
C ILE A 740 -6.44 -19.40 -0.45
N ALA A 741 -7.04 -19.31 -1.66
CA ALA A 741 -8.22 -18.48 -1.86
C ALA A 741 -9.40 -18.90 -0.96
N ARG A 742 -9.64 -20.21 -0.80
CA ARG A 742 -10.67 -20.73 0.14
C ARG A 742 -10.40 -20.33 1.58
N GLY A 743 -9.13 -20.37 2.02
CA GLY A 743 -8.71 -19.92 3.35
C GLY A 743 -8.95 -18.42 3.62
N HIS A 744 -9.19 -17.63 2.57
CA HIS A 744 -9.49 -16.20 2.65
C HIS A 744 -10.95 -15.85 2.27
N ASP A 745 -11.88 -16.78 2.51
CA ASP A 745 -13.32 -16.62 2.25
C ASP A 745 -13.68 -16.36 0.78
N VAL A 746 -12.82 -16.76 -0.18
CA VAL A 746 -13.18 -16.77 -1.61
C VAL A 746 -13.93 -18.04 -1.94
N THR A 747 -15.24 -17.96 -2.07
CA THR A 747 -16.11 -19.12 -2.30
C THR A 747 -16.49 -19.30 -3.76
N PRO A 748 -16.77 -20.55 -4.20
CA PRO A 748 -17.35 -20.81 -5.51
C PRO A 748 -18.64 -20.02 -5.73
N LEU A 749 -18.87 -19.57 -6.96
CA LEU A 749 -20.10 -18.87 -7.33
C LEU A 749 -21.32 -19.80 -7.19
N PRO A 750 -22.45 -19.32 -6.63
CA PRO A 750 -23.66 -20.12 -6.44
C PRO A 750 -24.49 -20.20 -7.73
N LEU A 751 -23.95 -20.88 -8.75
CA LEU A 751 -24.44 -21.02 -10.15
C LEU A 751 -25.24 -22.29 -10.47
#